data_AF-A0A3D5EHV8-F1
#
_entry.id   AF-A0A3D5EHV8-F1
#
_cell.length_a   1.000
_cell.length_b   1.000
_cell.length_c   1.000
_cell.angle_alpha   90.00
_cell.angle_beta   90.00
_cell.angle_gamma   90.00
#
_symmetry.space_group_name_H-M   'P 1'
#
loop_
_entity.id
_entity.type
_entity.pdbx_description
1 polymer ?
#
loop_
_entity_poly.entity_id
_entity_poly.type
_entity_poly.pdbx_seq_one_letter_code
_entity_poly.pdbx_strand_id
1 'polypeptide(L)'
;MEFFIMFDRLESQFMTFMDSVLNMLYTLSYVYWIPALCTVLALLVFIGVAPLHTHAKSTSFEAICVLVRKVLIGCLIPLVSVPLLFTLLSFVRYEISFGNAFDYMLENFNPLWIDMLALPIVLITCMLVKVSYRRYARPQLSYWWKSKRKQQDTDQLSDIRDLQDHFKMKTFLPEKYYSDNGLFIGLDENNNPDYIPFDTWYEVNAQIIGPSRYGKGILLGCLIDQMIKRGDGVVYVDPKTDHFLPHIMYQACQQAGRKFYYLALHDYGPGYWAPFAGGNVRQALARLELAFGLQYTGNPGTDFYKSQERAALESVFGQTRSIKGLRKQLESNESTLRINAELKRWSEVKTLCPDSQQSQFTIEKALEENAVVYVHGSLDDPIVTMATKLFIMEYVQTASSLYQQKKRHNHLTMFIDEVSFLASQTLAKSLATSIGFKVNFVLAYQSSSDLLNVDDKTVDPGYLLQSINVNSQVKMMYGGFDSETAKMISEMSGTISKTLVRTESTEVDTATGSETWGDSRSLTQQESPLIHTNDVLTLPKRVFVLFRPHSMATIRYSSFVPVKDDEALPSYIADRFKVMPCDVVEPAEESLPDELVSDTEDAHTEHTPVQPKKSQNSKGWQKEKNTFEGVVLNHGQAPYQHKPQNSTSYFVKLEGQSIKTVWGTDLRRIMQDVQIGSTIRLVKHGQQPVVVSERDELEDEATAPRTTTIHRTAWSVEVLALAPAEKGSEQIKPKVNTSPAKKWLGELLSHGEDHYNFDQSKNLSYYVKIKLVDGTSKTLWGVDLPAALVGIEVGTLIELQFLRNRPVKPTDPNASDSLKSHNVWLVRQIESTTATNKSRRSKQKNKSKQRSMM
;
A
#
# COMPACT_ATOMS: atom_id res chain seq x y z
N MET A 1 -52.45 4.06 -109.69
CA MET A 1 -53.68 3.63 -108.98
C MET A 1 -53.35 2.54 -107.95
N GLU A 2 -52.61 1.48 -108.31
CA GLU A 2 -52.20 0.42 -107.36
C GLU A 2 -51.30 0.92 -106.20
N PHE A 3 -50.42 1.90 -106.43
CA PHE A 3 -49.56 2.48 -105.39
C PHE A 3 -50.36 3.22 -104.28
N PHE A 4 -51.48 3.84 -104.64
CA PHE A 4 -52.34 4.58 -103.71
C PHE A 4 -53.16 3.62 -102.83
N ILE A 5 -53.67 2.54 -103.43
CA ILE A 5 -54.38 1.46 -102.71
C ILE A 5 -53.43 0.72 -101.77
N MET A 6 -52.16 0.53 -102.17
CA MET A 6 -51.14 -0.05 -101.30
C MET A 6 -50.83 0.85 -100.10
N PHE A 7 -50.75 2.18 -100.31
CA PHE A 7 -50.49 3.16 -99.25
C PHE A 7 -51.67 3.24 -98.26
N ASP A 8 -52.91 3.35 -98.73
CA ASP A 8 -54.11 3.34 -97.88
C ASP A 8 -54.23 2.05 -97.05
N ARG A 9 -53.83 0.91 -97.63
CA ARG A 9 -53.81 -0.37 -96.93
C ARG A 9 -52.72 -0.42 -95.85
N LEU A 10 -51.56 0.18 -96.11
CA LEU A 10 -50.46 0.31 -95.16
C LEU A 10 -50.82 1.26 -94.02
N GLU A 11 -51.46 2.38 -94.31
CA GLU A 11 -51.96 3.35 -93.33
C GLU A 11 -53.06 2.74 -92.46
N SER A 12 -54.02 2.04 -93.05
CA SER A 12 -55.07 1.32 -92.32
C SER A 12 -54.49 0.24 -91.39
N GLN A 13 -53.50 -0.53 -91.86
CA GLN A 13 -52.76 -1.51 -91.05
C GLN A 13 -51.97 -0.85 -89.91
N PHE A 14 -51.36 0.31 -90.17
CA PHE A 14 -50.65 1.08 -89.15
C PHE A 14 -51.59 1.63 -88.09
N MET A 15 -52.77 2.14 -88.47
CA MET A 15 -53.77 2.66 -87.53
C MET A 15 -54.38 1.55 -86.66
N THR A 16 -54.67 0.37 -87.24
CA THR A 16 -55.13 -0.79 -86.45
C THR A 16 -54.04 -1.32 -85.52
N PHE A 17 -52.78 -1.29 -85.94
CA PHE A 17 -51.65 -1.59 -85.06
C PHE A 17 -51.55 -0.60 -83.89
N MET A 18 -51.67 0.71 -84.16
CA MET A 18 -51.66 1.75 -83.14
C MET A 18 -52.81 1.63 -82.15
N ASP A 19 -54.03 1.28 -82.61
CA ASP A 19 -55.17 0.99 -81.72
C ASP A 19 -54.92 -0.24 -80.85
N SER A 20 -54.33 -1.29 -81.41
CA SER A 20 -53.93 -2.47 -80.65
C SER A 20 -52.88 -2.14 -79.58
N VAL A 21 -51.92 -1.28 -79.90
CA VAL A 21 -50.88 -0.84 -78.95
C VAL A 21 -51.47 0.08 -77.87
N LEU A 22 -52.32 1.03 -78.22
CA LEU A 22 -53.00 1.92 -77.26
C LEU A 22 -53.92 1.11 -76.32
N ASN A 23 -54.65 0.14 -76.83
CA ASN A 23 -55.50 -0.74 -76.01
C ASN A 23 -54.66 -1.67 -75.12
N MET A 24 -53.54 -2.20 -75.62
CA MET A 24 -52.58 -2.96 -74.81
C MET A 24 -51.98 -2.09 -73.68
N LEU A 25 -51.56 -0.86 -73.99
CA LEU A 25 -51.05 0.07 -72.98
C LEU A 25 -52.13 0.45 -71.98
N TYR A 26 -53.36 0.68 -72.43
CA TYR A 26 -54.49 0.99 -71.56
C TYR A 26 -54.80 -0.17 -70.59
N THR A 27 -54.92 -1.39 -71.10
CA THR A 27 -55.21 -2.59 -70.29
C THR A 27 -54.10 -2.91 -69.29
N LEU A 28 -52.83 -2.82 -69.72
CA LEU A 28 -51.67 -2.97 -68.83
C LEU A 28 -51.62 -1.86 -67.77
N SER A 29 -51.93 -0.62 -68.17
CA SER A 29 -51.93 0.53 -67.25
C SER A 29 -53.04 0.44 -66.23
N TYR A 30 -54.23 0.05 -66.67
CA TYR A 30 -55.40 -0.02 -65.81
C TYR A 30 -55.25 -1.08 -64.70
N VAL A 31 -54.67 -2.24 -65.01
CA VAL A 31 -54.59 -3.35 -64.05
C VAL A 31 -53.29 -3.36 -63.23
N TYR A 32 -52.14 -3.03 -63.84
CA TYR A 32 -50.84 -3.34 -63.24
C TYR A 32 -49.99 -2.12 -62.91
N TRP A 33 -50.24 -0.97 -63.52
CA TRP A 33 -49.34 0.17 -63.39
C TRP A 33 -49.31 0.79 -62.00
N ILE A 34 -50.47 1.03 -61.37
CA ILE A 34 -50.52 1.57 -60.00
C ILE A 34 -49.93 0.58 -58.98
N PRO A 35 -50.30 -0.72 -58.97
CA PRO A 35 -49.68 -1.69 -58.07
C PRO A 35 -48.16 -1.81 -58.27
N ALA A 36 -47.68 -1.80 -59.52
CA ALA A 36 -46.25 -1.86 -59.83
C ALA A 36 -45.51 -0.59 -59.36
N LEU A 37 -46.10 0.59 -59.55
CA LEU A 37 -45.54 1.85 -59.07
C LEU A 37 -45.47 1.88 -57.53
N CYS A 38 -46.55 1.47 -56.86
CA CYS A 38 -46.62 1.42 -55.40
C CYS A 38 -45.60 0.43 -54.81
N THR A 39 -45.44 -0.75 -55.42
CA THR A 39 -44.48 -1.76 -54.95
C THR A 39 -43.02 -1.32 -55.13
N VAL A 40 -42.67 -0.73 -56.28
CA VAL A 40 -41.32 -0.20 -56.51
C VAL A 40 -40.99 0.93 -55.54
N LEU A 41 -41.92 1.88 -55.36
CA LEU A 41 -41.73 3.00 -54.42
C LEU A 41 -41.68 2.53 -52.96
N ALA A 42 -42.52 1.57 -52.55
CA ALA A 42 -42.50 0.97 -51.22
C ALA A 42 -41.14 0.32 -50.90
N LEU A 43 -40.60 -0.46 -51.84
CA LEU A 43 -39.29 -1.10 -51.70
C LEU A 43 -38.16 -0.06 -51.65
N LEU A 44 -38.24 1.01 -52.45
CA LEU A 44 -37.29 2.12 -52.41
C LEU A 44 -37.32 2.88 -51.07
N VAL A 45 -38.50 3.11 -50.49
CA VAL A 45 -38.63 3.71 -49.15
C VAL A 45 -38.02 2.80 -48.09
N PHE A 46 -38.27 1.48 -48.16
CA PHE A 46 -37.76 0.52 -47.18
C PHE A 46 -36.23 0.42 -47.23
N ILE A 47 -35.64 0.24 -48.41
CA ILE A 47 -34.19 0.07 -48.61
C ILE A 47 -33.46 1.42 -48.54
N GLY A 48 -34.12 2.52 -48.90
CA GLY A 48 -33.55 3.87 -49.03
C GLY A 48 -32.99 4.15 -50.43
N VAL A 49 -32.97 5.42 -50.84
CA VAL A 49 -32.59 5.85 -52.20
C VAL A 49 -31.07 6.03 -52.35
N ALA A 50 -30.33 6.18 -51.25
CA ALA A 50 -28.88 6.38 -51.23
C ALA A 50 -28.20 5.43 -50.24
N PRO A 51 -26.91 5.10 -50.43
CA PRO A 51 -26.02 5.44 -51.55
C PRO A 51 -26.18 4.54 -52.80
N LEU A 52 -25.73 5.03 -53.97
CA LEU A 52 -25.72 4.33 -55.27
C LEU A 52 -24.36 3.74 -55.66
N HIS A 53 -23.34 3.96 -54.83
CA HIS A 53 -21.99 3.42 -55.01
C HIS A 53 -21.57 2.66 -53.76
N THR A 54 -20.79 1.59 -53.95
CA THR A 54 -20.19 0.80 -52.88
C THR A 54 -18.83 1.39 -52.51
N HIS A 55 -18.52 1.46 -51.21
CA HIS A 55 -17.20 1.84 -50.71
C HIS A 55 -16.32 0.61 -50.45
N ALA A 56 -14.99 0.78 -50.41
CA ALA A 56 -14.03 -0.32 -50.22
C ALA A 56 -14.20 -1.13 -48.92
N LYS A 57 -14.92 -0.58 -47.92
CA LYS A 57 -15.24 -1.24 -46.64
C LYS A 57 -16.69 -1.75 -46.55
N SER A 58 -17.46 -1.67 -47.63
CA SER A 58 -18.86 -2.10 -47.60
C SER A 58 -18.99 -3.61 -47.45
N THR A 59 -19.91 -4.04 -46.60
CA THR A 59 -20.18 -5.47 -46.40
C THR A 59 -20.86 -6.08 -47.63
N SER A 60 -20.75 -7.40 -47.83
CA SER A 60 -21.39 -8.09 -48.97
C SER A 60 -22.90 -7.83 -49.05
N PHE A 61 -23.55 -7.68 -47.90
CA PHE A 61 -24.97 -7.33 -47.81
C PHE A 61 -25.28 -5.91 -48.30
N GLU A 62 -24.44 -4.92 -47.95
CA GLU A 62 -24.59 -3.54 -48.44
C GLU A 62 -24.40 -3.45 -49.95
N ALA A 63 -23.46 -4.22 -50.51
CA ALA A 63 -23.27 -4.29 -51.96
C ALA A 63 -24.51 -4.85 -52.68
N ILE A 64 -25.14 -5.89 -52.13
CA ILE A 64 -26.41 -6.43 -52.65
C ILE A 64 -27.53 -5.37 -52.57
N CYS A 65 -27.65 -4.66 -51.44
CA CYS A 65 -28.64 -3.59 -51.29
C CYS A 65 -28.45 -2.47 -52.33
N VAL A 66 -27.21 -2.07 -52.63
CA VAL A 66 -26.92 -1.07 -53.68
C VAL A 66 -27.33 -1.58 -55.06
N LEU A 67 -27.08 -2.86 -55.37
CA LEU A 67 -27.49 -3.46 -56.63
C LEU A 67 -29.02 -3.48 -56.77
N VAL A 68 -29.74 -3.92 -55.72
CA VAL A 68 -31.21 -3.92 -55.69
C VAL A 68 -31.77 -2.50 -55.87
N ARG A 69 -31.18 -1.48 -55.23
CA ARG A 69 -31.59 -0.07 -55.43
C ARG A 69 -31.46 0.37 -56.89
N LYS A 70 -30.34 0.05 -57.56
CA LYS A 70 -30.13 0.39 -58.96
C LYS A 70 -31.19 -0.24 -59.87
N VAL A 71 -31.52 -1.50 -59.62
CA VAL A 71 -32.59 -2.20 -60.35
C VAL A 71 -33.93 -1.50 -60.12
N LEU A 72 -34.30 -1.20 -58.87
CA LEU A 72 -35.56 -0.53 -58.54
C LEU A 72 -35.67 0.88 -59.16
N ILE A 73 -34.60 1.67 -59.14
CA ILE A 73 -34.57 2.99 -59.80
C ILE A 73 -34.68 2.83 -61.31
N GLY A 74 -34.02 1.83 -61.88
CA GLY A 74 -34.15 1.48 -63.30
C GLY A 74 -35.58 1.09 -63.68
N CYS A 75 -36.28 0.33 -62.84
CA CYS A 75 -37.69 -0.03 -63.02
C CYS A 75 -38.65 1.17 -62.94
N LEU A 76 -38.28 2.25 -62.24
CA LEU A 76 -39.10 3.45 -62.14
C LEU A 76 -39.19 4.20 -63.49
N ILE A 77 -38.13 4.16 -64.31
CA ILE A 77 -38.05 4.87 -65.60
C ILE A 77 -39.19 4.45 -66.56
N PRO A 78 -39.39 3.15 -66.88
CA PRO A 78 -40.49 2.74 -67.74
C PRO A 78 -41.86 2.97 -67.09
N LEU A 79 -41.98 2.86 -65.77
CA LEU A 79 -43.24 3.13 -65.08
C LEU A 79 -43.66 4.60 -65.23
N VAL A 80 -42.75 5.56 -65.11
CA VAL A 80 -43.08 6.98 -65.27
C VAL A 80 -43.30 7.36 -66.75
N SER A 81 -42.70 6.64 -67.70
CA SER A 81 -42.83 6.94 -69.13
C SER A 81 -44.10 6.42 -69.79
N VAL A 82 -44.84 5.48 -69.17
CA VAL A 82 -46.07 4.89 -69.74
C VAL A 82 -47.16 5.93 -70.05
N PRO A 83 -47.54 6.85 -69.14
CA PRO A 83 -48.52 7.89 -69.45
C PRO A 83 -48.04 8.85 -70.55
N LEU A 84 -46.74 9.14 -70.60
CA LEU A 84 -46.14 10.00 -71.62
C LEU A 84 -46.17 9.33 -72.99
N LEU A 85 -45.87 8.03 -73.05
CA LEU A 85 -45.97 7.22 -74.26
C LEU A 85 -47.43 7.12 -74.74
N PHE A 86 -48.38 6.93 -73.82
CA PHE A 86 -49.81 6.90 -74.15
C PHE A 86 -50.28 8.22 -74.76
N THR A 87 -49.86 9.36 -74.20
CA THR A 87 -50.14 10.69 -74.75
C THR A 87 -49.52 10.87 -76.14
N LEU A 88 -48.27 10.46 -76.33
CA LEU A 88 -47.57 10.59 -77.61
C LEU A 88 -48.20 9.71 -78.70
N LEU A 89 -48.56 8.47 -78.36
CA LEU A 89 -49.24 7.57 -79.30
C LEU A 89 -50.66 8.05 -79.62
N SER A 90 -51.37 8.63 -78.65
CA SER A 90 -52.69 9.24 -78.87
C SER A 90 -52.60 10.48 -79.77
N PHE A 91 -51.57 11.31 -79.58
CA PHE A 91 -51.28 12.47 -80.44
C PHE A 91 -51.08 12.04 -81.90
N VAL A 92 -50.26 11.02 -82.14
CA VAL A 92 -50.00 10.49 -83.49
C VAL A 92 -51.24 9.79 -84.07
N ARG A 93 -52.01 9.07 -83.25
CA ARG A 93 -53.13 8.24 -83.71
C ARG A 93 -54.38 9.04 -84.07
N TYR A 94 -54.70 10.06 -83.28
CA TYR A 94 -55.94 10.83 -83.44
C TYR A 94 -55.73 12.17 -84.15
N GLU A 95 -54.48 12.50 -84.54
CA GLU A 95 -54.09 13.78 -85.17
C GLU A 95 -54.57 15.02 -84.38
N ILE A 96 -54.69 14.86 -83.06
CA ILE A 96 -55.11 15.91 -82.14
C ILE A 96 -53.91 16.74 -81.67
N SER A 97 -54.14 17.95 -81.19
CA SER A 97 -53.09 18.73 -80.54
C SER A 97 -52.55 17.98 -79.30
N PHE A 98 -51.29 18.22 -78.92
CA PHE A 98 -50.70 17.56 -77.74
C PHE A 98 -51.50 17.82 -76.46
N GLY A 99 -52.09 19.02 -76.32
CA GLY A 99 -52.98 19.35 -75.20
C GLY A 99 -54.19 18.44 -75.16
N ASN A 100 -54.88 18.27 -76.29
CA ASN A 100 -56.04 17.40 -76.38
C ASN A 100 -55.67 15.91 -76.20
N ALA A 101 -54.49 15.48 -76.64
CA ALA A 101 -53.98 14.13 -76.38
C ALA A 101 -53.69 13.89 -74.89
N PHE A 102 -53.22 14.91 -74.20
CA PHE A 102 -52.98 14.87 -72.76
C PHE A 102 -54.30 14.83 -71.98
N ASP A 103 -55.29 15.63 -72.39
CA ASP A 103 -56.64 15.59 -71.81
C ASP A 103 -57.30 14.23 -72.04
N TYR A 104 -57.14 13.65 -73.24
CA TYR A 104 -57.59 12.31 -73.56
C TYR A 104 -56.93 11.25 -72.67
N MET A 105 -55.63 11.37 -72.41
CA MET A 105 -54.93 10.50 -71.45
C MET A 105 -55.49 10.67 -70.03
N LEU A 106 -55.69 11.91 -69.57
CA LEU A 106 -56.25 12.19 -68.25
C LEU A 106 -57.66 11.61 -68.07
N GLU A 107 -58.53 11.71 -69.08
CA GLU A 107 -59.87 11.12 -69.04
C GLU A 107 -59.82 9.59 -68.97
N ASN A 108 -58.95 8.96 -69.77
CA ASN A 108 -58.78 7.51 -69.77
C ASN A 108 -58.15 6.99 -68.46
N PHE A 109 -57.27 7.77 -67.84
CA PHE A 109 -56.65 7.45 -66.56
C PHE A 109 -57.47 7.95 -65.35
N ASN A 110 -58.53 8.75 -65.54
CA ASN A 110 -59.42 9.25 -64.48
C ASN A 110 -59.86 8.18 -63.46
N PRO A 111 -60.31 6.97 -63.86
CA PRO A 111 -60.69 5.93 -62.89
C PRO A 111 -59.54 5.46 -61.99
N LEU A 112 -58.28 5.63 -62.43
CA LEU A 112 -57.08 5.25 -61.68
C LEU A 112 -56.67 6.29 -60.63
N TRP A 113 -57.24 7.51 -60.63
CA TRP A 113 -56.90 8.55 -59.65
C TRP A 113 -57.33 8.18 -58.22
N ILE A 114 -58.42 7.44 -58.08
CA ILE A 114 -58.87 6.93 -56.78
C ILE A 114 -57.84 5.91 -56.24
N ASP A 115 -57.33 5.03 -57.10
CA ASP A 115 -56.30 4.06 -56.74
C ASP A 115 -54.94 4.73 -56.43
N MET A 116 -54.65 5.89 -57.03
CA MET A 116 -53.47 6.69 -56.68
C MET A 116 -53.50 7.23 -55.24
N LEU A 117 -54.67 7.34 -54.61
CA LEU A 117 -54.77 7.69 -53.17
C LEU A 117 -54.21 6.58 -52.27
N ALA A 118 -54.04 5.36 -52.76
CA ALA A 118 -53.37 4.29 -52.03
C ALA A 118 -51.86 4.53 -51.88
N LEU A 119 -51.24 5.28 -52.79
CA LEU A 119 -49.81 5.54 -52.81
C LEU A 119 -49.29 6.23 -51.53
N PRO A 120 -49.84 7.36 -51.04
CA PRO A 120 -49.39 7.95 -49.79
C PRO A 120 -49.59 7.02 -48.59
N ILE A 121 -50.68 6.23 -48.56
CA ILE A 121 -50.98 5.28 -47.49
C ILE A 121 -49.90 4.18 -47.43
N VAL A 122 -49.55 3.60 -48.57
CA VAL A 122 -48.51 2.56 -48.68
C VAL A 122 -47.15 3.12 -48.26
N LEU A 123 -46.78 4.32 -48.73
CA LEU A 123 -45.49 4.93 -48.41
C LEU A 123 -45.36 5.29 -46.91
N ILE A 124 -46.41 5.86 -46.31
CA ILE A 124 -46.44 6.15 -44.87
C ILE A 124 -46.35 4.84 -44.07
N THR A 125 -47.09 3.80 -44.47
CA THR A 125 -47.05 2.49 -43.81
C THR A 125 -45.64 1.88 -43.89
N CYS A 126 -45.00 1.89 -45.06
CA CYS A 126 -43.62 1.41 -45.23
C CYS A 126 -42.61 2.22 -44.41
N MET A 127 -42.80 3.54 -44.31
CA MET A 127 -41.96 4.40 -43.48
C MET A 127 -42.11 4.06 -41.99
N LEU A 128 -43.34 3.86 -41.50
CA LEU A 128 -43.61 3.44 -40.12
C LEU A 128 -43.02 2.07 -39.83
N VAL A 129 -43.20 1.09 -40.72
CA VAL A 129 -42.61 -0.25 -40.58
C VAL A 129 -41.08 -0.18 -40.54
N LYS A 130 -40.47 0.65 -41.39
CA LYS A 130 -39.01 0.86 -41.39
C LYS A 130 -38.52 1.47 -40.08
N VAL A 131 -39.22 2.48 -39.56
CA VAL A 131 -38.89 3.12 -38.28
C VAL A 131 -39.03 2.10 -37.14
N SER A 132 -40.13 1.34 -37.11
CA SER A 132 -40.36 0.30 -36.09
C SER A 132 -39.33 -0.83 -36.15
N TYR A 133 -38.96 -1.29 -37.34
CA TYR A 133 -37.89 -2.28 -37.52
C TYR A 133 -36.55 -1.77 -36.99
N ARG A 134 -36.17 -0.53 -37.35
CA ARG A 134 -34.91 0.07 -36.89
C ARG A 134 -34.90 0.33 -35.39
N ARG A 135 -36.02 0.78 -34.82
CA ARG A 135 -36.13 1.16 -33.41
C ARG A 135 -36.27 -0.04 -32.46
N TYR A 136 -37.00 -1.08 -32.85
CA TYR A 136 -37.35 -2.19 -31.95
C TYR A 136 -36.77 -3.54 -32.36
N ALA A 137 -36.89 -3.92 -33.64
CA ALA A 137 -36.47 -5.26 -34.08
C ALA A 137 -34.95 -5.40 -34.19
N ARG A 138 -34.28 -4.41 -34.80
CA ARG A 138 -32.81 -4.39 -34.97
C ARG A 138 -32.03 -4.47 -33.65
N PRO A 139 -32.33 -3.69 -32.59
CA PRO A 139 -31.60 -3.81 -31.33
C PRO A 139 -31.84 -5.16 -30.63
N GLN A 140 -33.06 -5.70 -30.68
CA GLN A 140 -33.37 -7.03 -30.15
C GLN A 140 -32.58 -8.14 -30.86
N LEU A 141 -32.52 -8.08 -32.19
CA LEU A 141 -31.68 -8.98 -32.98
C LEU A 141 -30.21 -8.85 -32.57
N SER A 142 -29.69 -7.63 -32.46
CA SER A 142 -28.29 -7.38 -32.04
C SER A 142 -27.99 -7.98 -30.66
N TYR A 143 -28.90 -7.81 -29.69
CA TYR A 143 -28.78 -8.41 -28.35
C TYR A 143 -28.80 -9.94 -28.41
N TRP A 144 -29.69 -10.53 -29.21
CA TRP A 144 -29.76 -11.98 -29.39
C TRP A 144 -28.47 -12.55 -29.99
N TRP A 145 -27.91 -11.91 -31.03
CA TRP A 145 -26.63 -12.31 -31.62
C TRP A 145 -25.47 -12.18 -30.61
N LYS A 146 -25.49 -11.18 -29.73
CA LYS A 146 -24.54 -11.05 -28.62
C LYS A 146 -24.63 -12.24 -27.66
N SER A 147 -25.84 -12.64 -27.25
CA SER A 147 -26.04 -13.75 -26.30
C SER A 147 -25.51 -15.08 -26.83
N LYS A 148 -25.48 -15.27 -28.15
CA LYS A 148 -24.97 -16.48 -28.80
C LYS A 148 -23.48 -16.41 -29.17
N ARG A 149 -22.81 -15.27 -28.95
CA ARG A 149 -21.38 -15.12 -29.23
C ARG A 149 -20.60 -15.85 -28.13
N LYS A 150 -19.69 -16.74 -28.54
CA LYS A 150 -18.78 -17.42 -27.62
C LYS A 150 -17.82 -16.38 -27.03
N GLN A 151 -18.02 -16.02 -25.77
CA GLN A 151 -17.14 -15.10 -25.05
C GLN A 151 -15.80 -15.81 -24.82
N GLN A 152 -14.71 -15.13 -25.17
CA GLN A 152 -13.37 -15.56 -24.79
C GLN A 152 -13.19 -15.22 -23.31
N ASP A 153 -12.75 -16.18 -22.48
CA ASP A 153 -12.52 -15.99 -21.05
C ASP A 153 -11.70 -14.71 -20.86
N THR A 154 -12.35 -13.72 -20.27
CA THR A 154 -11.75 -12.41 -19.99
C THR A 154 -11.59 -12.35 -18.48
N ASP A 155 -10.38 -12.07 -18.03
CA ASP A 155 -10.11 -11.94 -16.60
C ASP A 155 -10.91 -10.76 -16.04
N GLN A 156 -11.55 -10.94 -14.89
CA GLN A 156 -12.17 -9.85 -14.15
C GLN A 156 -11.14 -9.22 -13.19
N LEU A 157 -11.30 -7.93 -12.92
CA LEU A 157 -10.56 -7.26 -11.85
C LEU A 157 -11.05 -7.77 -10.49
N SER A 158 -10.13 -7.87 -9.52
CA SER A 158 -10.45 -8.34 -8.17
C SER A 158 -11.34 -7.32 -7.45
N ASP A 159 -12.63 -7.64 -7.31
CA ASP A 159 -13.60 -6.92 -6.47
C ASP A 159 -13.75 -7.64 -5.13
N ILE A 160 -13.56 -6.91 -4.03
CA ILE A 160 -13.63 -7.48 -2.68
C ILE A 160 -15.03 -8.00 -2.33
N ARG A 161 -16.08 -7.47 -2.96
CA ARG A 161 -17.48 -7.86 -2.70
C ARG A 161 -17.76 -9.29 -3.18
N ASP A 162 -17.09 -9.72 -4.25
CA ASP A 162 -17.25 -11.07 -4.79
C ASP A 162 -16.35 -12.09 -4.05
N LEU A 163 -15.35 -11.61 -3.30
CA LEU A 163 -14.34 -12.43 -2.64
C LEU A 163 -14.70 -12.87 -1.22
N GLN A 164 -15.69 -12.24 -0.57
CA GLN A 164 -16.07 -12.55 0.82
C GLN A 164 -16.42 -14.03 1.04
N ASP A 165 -17.03 -14.69 0.06
CA ASP A 165 -17.45 -16.09 0.14
C ASP A 165 -16.52 -17.07 -0.61
N HIS A 166 -15.46 -16.56 -1.24
CA HIS A 166 -14.61 -17.37 -2.11
C HIS A 166 -13.73 -18.34 -1.31
N PHE A 167 -13.07 -17.86 -0.26
CA PHE A 167 -12.20 -18.68 0.57
C PHE A 167 -12.94 -19.19 1.80
N LYS A 168 -13.18 -20.51 1.89
CA LYS A 168 -13.77 -21.15 3.07
C LYS A 168 -12.78 -22.04 3.79
N MET A 169 -12.78 -21.98 5.12
CA MET A 169 -11.88 -22.79 5.94
C MET A 169 -12.13 -24.30 5.75
N LYS A 170 -11.06 -25.08 5.74
CA LYS A 170 -11.11 -26.53 5.57
C LYS A 170 -10.67 -27.25 6.84
N THR A 171 -11.30 -28.39 7.13
CA THR A 171 -10.90 -29.28 8.21
C THR A 171 -10.51 -30.63 7.61
N PHE A 172 -9.29 -31.08 7.89
CA PHE A 172 -8.74 -32.35 7.43
C PHE A 172 -7.70 -32.85 8.44
N LEU A 173 -7.28 -34.11 8.33
CA LEU A 173 -6.23 -34.68 9.18
C LEU A 173 -4.88 -34.56 8.46
N PRO A 174 -3.92 -33.74 8.95
CA PRO A 174 -2.64 -33.54 8.27
C PRO A 174 -1.84 -34.83 8.09
N GLU A 175 -1.89 -35.72 9.09
CA GLU A 175 -1.16 -37.01 9.10
C GLU A 175 -1.44 -37.89 7.87
N LYS A 176 -2.63 -37.77 7.27
CA LYS A 176 -2.99 -38.52 6.05
C LYS A 176 -2.21 -38.10 4.81
N TYR A 177 -1.61 -36.91 4.83
CA TYR A 177 -0.93 -36.31 3.68
C TYR A 177 0.59 -36.26 3.87
N TYR A 178 1.13 -36.80 4.96
CA TYR A 178 2.58 -36.84 5.19
C TYR A 178 3.27 -37.75 4.15
N SER A 179 4.48 -37.35 3.75
CA SER A 179 5.24 -38.00 2.68
C SER A 179 6.72 -38.04 3.02
N ASP A 180 7.41 -39.09 2.57
CA ASP A 180 8.86 -39.23 2.77
C ASP A 180 9.68 -38.28 1.90
N ASN A 181 9.09 -37.80 0.80
CA ASN A 181 9.76 -37.00 -0.23
C ASN A 181 9.69 -35.48 0.03
N GLY A 182 8.77 -35.02 0.87
CA GLY A 182 8.63 -33.58 1.17
C GLY A 182 7.79 -33.30 2.41
N LEU A 183 8.03 -32.13 3.00
CA LEU A 183 7.31 -31.60 4.15
C LEU A 183 5.95 -31.06 3.70
N PHE A 184 4.87 -31.65 4.22
CA PHE A 184 3.51 -31.22 3.92
C PHE A 184 3.22 -29.88 4.60
N ILE A 185 2.71 -28.91 3.82
CA ILE A 185 2.41 -27.55 4.31
C ILE A 185 0.90 -27.29 4.41
N GLY A 186 0.10 -27.87 3.53
CA GLY A 186 -1.34 -27.68 3.51
C GLY A 186 -1.98 -28.18 2.23
N LEU A 187 -3.30 -28.03 2.14
CA LEU A 187 -4.05 -28.33 0.91
C LEU A 187 -4.27 -27.08 0.07
N ASP A 188 -4.49 -27.25 -1.23
CA ASP A 188 -5.02 -26.22 -2.13
C ASP A 188 -6.56 -26.14 -2.07
N GLU A 189 -7.17 -25.31 -2.93
CA GLU A 189 -8.64 -25.21 -3.09
C GLU A 189 -9.29 -26.50 -3.58
N ASN A 190 -8.56 -27.33 -4.33
CA ASN A 190 -9.04 -28.59 -4.91
C ASN A 190 -8.75 -29.82 -4.01
N ASN A 191 -8.26 -29.60 -2.79
CA ASN A 191 -7.84 -30.63 -1.83
C ASN A 191 -6.60 -31.44 -2.24
N ASN A 192 -5.78 -30.92 -3.16
CA ASN A 192 -4.48 -31.49 -3.47
C ASN A 192 -3.46 -31.05 -2.40
N PRO A 193 -2.62 -31.98 -1.91
CA PRO A 193 -1.59 -31.66 -0.96
C PRO A 193 -0.43 -30.91 -1.60
N ASP A 194 0.18 -30.01 -0.83
CA ASP A 194 1.35 -29.26 -1.23
C ASP A 194 2.53 -29.50 -0.28
N TYR A 195 3.71 -29.61 -0.87
CA TYR A 195 4.93 -30.04 -0.22
C TYR A 195 6.09 -29.07 -0.48
N ILE A 196 6.94 -28.91 0.54
CA ILE A 196 8.29 -28.36 0.38
C ILE A 196 9.27 -29.53 0.34
N PRO A 197 10.07 -29.69 -0.73
CA PRO A 197 11.11 -30.72 -0.76
C PRO A 197 12.04 -30.60 0.44
N PHE A 198 12.43 -31.72 1.06
CA PHE A 198 13.29 -31.70 2.24
C PHE A 198 14.66 -31.06 1.98
N ASP A 199 15.21 -31.29 0.78
CA ASP A 199 16.47 -30.65 0.36
C ASP A 199 16.35 -29.12 0.41
N THR A 200 15.21 -28.57 -0.02
CA THR A 200 14.93 -27.14 0.11
C THR A 200 14.69 -26.72 1.56
N TRP A 201 13.93 -27.50 2.33
CA TRP A 201 13.61 -27.18 3.73
C TRP A 201 14.84 -27.03 4.62
N TYR A 202 15.83 -27.91 4.43
CA TYR A 202 17.06 -27.90 5.23
C TYR A 202 18.04 -26.78 4.86
N GLU A 203 17.90 -26.20 3.67
CA GLU A 203 18.77 -25.14 3.15
C GLU A 203 18.23 -23.72 3.38
N VAL A 204 17.04 -23.57 3.98
CA VAL A 204 16.39 -22.26 4.15
C VAL A 204 15.76 -22.11 5.54
N ASN A 205 15.74 -20.88 6.05
CA ASN A 205 14.89 -20.54 7.20
C ASN A 205 13.47 -20.20 6.73
N ALA A 206 12.51 -20.35 7.64
CA ALA A 206 11.10 -20.08 7.40
C ALA A 206 10.53 -19.03 8.37
N GLN A 207 9.50 -18.32 7.90
CA GLN A 207 8.72 -17.38 8.69
C GLN A 207 7.25 -17.74 8.66
N ILE A 208 6.58 -17.60 9.81
CA ILE A 208 5.13 -17.70 9.94
C ILE A 208 4.61 -16.36 10.48
N ILE A 209 3.98 -15.58 9.61
CA ILE A 209 3.50 -14.23 9.94
C ILE A 209 1.98 -14.26 9.99
N GLY A 210 1.40 -13.66 11.03
CA GLY A 210 -0.04 -13.55 11.12
C GLY A 210 -0.53 -13.12 12.50
N PRO A 211 -1.70 -12.48 12.58
CA PRO A 211 -2.28 -12.04 13.84
C PRO A 211 -2.54 -13.19 14.83
N SER A 212 -2.76 -12.84 16.10
CA SER A 212 -3.11 -13.81 17.13
C SER A 212 -4.40 -14.57 16.78
N ARG A 213 -4.46 -15.87 17.11
CA ARG A 213 -5.62 -16.77 16.89
C ARG A 213 -6.05 -16.96 15.42
N TYR A 214 -5.18 -16.68 14.44
CA TYR A 214 -5.47 -16.90 13.01
C TYR A 214 -5.01 -18.26 12.45
N GLY A 215 -4.17 -19.01 13.17
CA GLY A 215 -3.75 -20.36 12.76
C GLY A 215 -2.24 -20.62 12.77
N LYS A 216 -1.41 -19.68 13.24
CA LYS A 216 0.06 -19.88 13.34
C LYS A 216 0.44 -21.13 14.14
N GLY A 217 -0.11 -21.28 15.36
CA GLY A 217 0.12 -22.45 16.21
C GLY A 217 -0.35 -23.76 15.57
N ILE A 218 -1.45 -23.73 14.82
CA ILE A 218 -1.95 -24.89 14.07
C ILE A 218 -0.93 -25.34 13.03
N LEU A 219 -0.38 -24.39 12.25
CA LEU A 219 0.64 -24.70 11.25
C LEU A 219 1.94 -25.16 11.92
N LEU A 220 2.40 -24.50 12.98
CA LEU A 220 3.55 -24.93 13.77
C LEU A 220 3.40 -26.39 14.24
N GLY A 221 2.24 -26.76 14.77
CA GLY A 221 1.97 -28.12 15.24
C GLY A 221 2.06 -29.15 14.11
N CYS A 222 1.54 -28.81 12.92
CA CYS A 222 1.65 -29.65 11.73
C CYS A 222 3.11 -29.85 11.27
N LEU A 223 3.93 -28.79 11.30
CA LEU A 223 5.34 -28.88 10.92
C LEU A 223 6.14 -29.67 11.95
N ILE A 224 5.93 -29.40 13.24
CA ILE A 224 6.64 -30.04 14.34
C ILE A 224 6.34 -31.55 14.40
N ASP A 225 5.07 -31.96 14.27
CA ASP A 225 4.69 -33.38 14.26
C ASP A 225 5.45 -34.17 13.17
N GLN A 226 5.54 -33.59 11.96
CA GLN A 226 6.28 -34.19 10.84
C GLN A 226 7.78 -34.30 11.12
N MET A 227 8.41 -33.23 11.64
CA MET A 227 9.85 -33.24 11.92
C MET A 227 10.21 -34.28 12.99
N ILE A 228 9.39 -34.41 14.03
CA ILE A 228 9.60 -35.40 15.09
C ILE A 228 9.47 -36.82 14.53
N LYS A 229 8.40 -37.10 13.76
CA LYS A 229 8.15 -38.42 13.15
C LYS A 229 9.22 -38.83 12.14
N ARG A 230 9.75 -37.88 11.37
CA ARG A 230 10.84 -38.11 10.41
C ARG A 230 12.18 -38.36 11.10
N GLY A 231 12.33 -37.88 12.33
CA GLY A 231 13.51 -38.10 13.14
C GLY A 231 14.52 -36.95 13.14
N ASP A 232 14.10 -35.75 12.76
CA ASP A 232 14.91 -34.54 12.89
C ASP A 232 15.03 -34.11 14.36
N GLY A 233 16.07 -33.34 14.68
CA GLY A 233 16.17 -32.67 15.98
C GLY A 233 15.20 -31.51 16.02
N VAL A 234 14.43 -31.38 17.11
CA VAL A 234 13.41 -30.33 17.23
C VAL A 234 13.57 -29.60 18.56
N VAL A 235 13.61 -28.28 18.48
CA VAL A 235 13.46 -27.40 19.64
C VAL A 235 12.30 -26.47 19.40
N TYR A 236 11.36 -26.39 20.32
CA TYR A 236 10.32 -25.38 20.33
C TYR A 236 10.53 -24.44 21.50
N VAL A 237 10.76 -23.16 21.20
CA VAL A 237 10.89 -22.07 22.18
C VAL A 237 9.60 -21.29 22.20
N ASP A 238 8.92 -21.36 23.33
CA ASP A 238 7.65 -20.71 23.54
C ASP A 238 7.74 -19.71 24.70
N PRO A 239 7.68 -18.41 24.41
CA PRO A 239 7.71 -17.37 25.44
C PRO A 239 6.31 -17.02 26.01
N LYS A 240 5.21 -17.51 25.40
CA LYS A 240 3.82 -17.10 25.71
C LYS A 240 2.95 -18.17 26.37
N THR A 241 3.48 -19.38 26.56
CA THR A 241 2.76 -20.53 27.14
C THR A 241 1.64 -21.05 26.21
N ASP A 242 1.99 -21.90 25.26
CA ASP A 242 1.09 -22.66 24.40
C ASP A 242 0.58 -23.90 25.15
N HIS A 243 -0.74 -24.03 25.24
CA HIS A 243 -1.39 -25.13 25.97
C HIS A 243 -1.51 -26.41 25.15
N PHE A 244 -1.38 -26.36 23.82
CA PHE A 244 -1.70 -27.49 22.94
C PHE A 244 -0.47 -28.08 22.23
N LEU A 245 0.46 -27.24 21.78
CA LEU A 245 1.65 -27.70 21.05
C LEU A 245 2.53 -28.69 21.84
N PRO A 246 2.76 -28.50 23.16
CA PRO A 246 3.53 -29.45 23.94
C PRO A 246 2.92 -30.86 23.97
N HIS A 247 1.58 -30.94 23.94
CA HIS A 247 0.87 -32.22 23.88
C HIS A 247 1.08 -32.90 22.53
N ILE A 248 1.01 -32.15 21.41
CA ILE A 248 1.34 -32.66 20.08
C ILE A 248 2.79 -33.16 20.04
N MET A 249 3.73 -32.38 20.56
CA MET A 249 5.15 -32.76 20.60
C MET A 249 5.38 -34.06 21.38
N TYR A 250 4.79 -34.17 22.57
CA TYR A 250 4.93 -35.35 23.41
C TYR A 250 4.30 -36.59 22.75
N GLN A 251 3.09 -36.45 22.20
CA GLN A 251 2.42 -37.51 21.44
C GLN A 251 3.27 -37.97 20.25
N ALA A 252 3.83 -37.04 19.47
CA ALA A 252 4.70 -37.35 18.34
C ALA A 252 5.97 -38.09 18.80
N CYS A 253 6.53 -37.71 19.95
CA CYS A 253 7.69 -38.39 20.53
C CYS A 253 7.35 -39.82 20.96
N GLN A 254 6.21 -40.05 21.59
CA GLN A 254 5.76 -41.39 21.97
C GLN A 254 5.58 -42.29 20.74
N GLN A 255 4.97 -41.76 19.67
CA GLN A 255 4.76 -42.49 18.42
C GLN A 255 6.09 -42.81 17.70
N ALA A 256 7.04 -41.88 17.72
CA ALA A 256 8.34 -42.05 17.06
C ALA A 256 9.42 -42.73 17.95
N GLY A 257 9.10 -43.06 19.21
CA GLY A 257 10.07 -43.61 20.17
C GLY A 257 11.20 -42.65 20.53
N ARG A 258 10.92 -41.34 20.56
CA ARG A 258 11.91 -40.27 20.77
C ARG A 258 11.91 -39.78 22.22
N LYS A 259 13.10 -39.38 22.71
CA LYS A 259 13.22 -38.72 24.01
C LYS A 259 12.66 -37.30 23.94
N PHE A 260 11.84 -36.94 24.93
CA PHE A 260 11.24 -35.63 25.07
C PHE A 260 11.74 -34.94 26.35
N TYR A 261 12.22 -33.70 26.22
CA TYR A 261 12.61 -32.85 27.35
C TYR A 261 11.64 -31.68 27.46
N TYR A 262 11.04 -31.52 28.64
CA TYR A 262 10.30 -30.33 29.03
C TYR A 262 11.22 -29.48 29.92
N LEU A 263 11.49 -28.24 29.51
CA LEU A 263 12.31 -27.30 30.26
C LEU A 263 11.56 -25.99 30.45
N ALA A 264 11.18 -25.69 31.69
CA ALA A 264 10.77 -24.36 32.08
C ALA A 264 11.97 -23.52 32.51
N LEU A 265 12.01 -22.26 32.06
CA LEU A 265 13.01 -21.27 32.46
C LEU A 265 12.52 -20.38 33.61
N HIS A 266 11.33 -20.65 34.14
CA HIS A 266 10.65 -19.95 35.22
C HIS A 266 10.28 -20.92 36.36
N ASP A 267 10.01 -20.41 37.56
CA ASP A 267 9.89 -21.25 38.76
C ASP A 267 8.58 -22.02 38.92
N TYR A 268 7.51 -21.63 38.21
CA TYR A 268 6.23 -22.35 38.22
C TYR A 268 6.20 -23.58 37.30
N GLY A 269 7.30 -23.89 36.61
CA GLY A 269 7.39 -25.04 35.72
C GLY A 269 8.56 -25.97 36.08
N PRO A 270 8.56 -27.19 35.52
CA PRO A 270 9.58 -28.19 35.80
C PRO A 270 10.86 -27.96 34.99
N GLY A 271 11.99 -28.38 35.56
CA GLY A 271 13.30 -28.42 34.88
C GLY A 271 14.31 -27.44 35.44
N TYR A 272 15.60 -27.75 35.24
CA TYR A 272 16.70 -26.91 35.69
C TYR A 272 17.77 -26.80 34.59
N TRP A 273 18.22 -25.58 34.30
CA TRP A 273 19.28 -25.30 33.34
C TRP A 273 20.20 -24.21 33.87
N ALA A 274 21.52 -24.42 33.82
CA ALA A 274 22.50 -23.42 34.24
C ALA A 274 23.01 -22.62 33.03
N PRO A 275 22.67 -21.32 32.88
CA PRO A 275 22.91 -20.55 31.65
C PRO A 275 24.39 -20.37 31.25
N PHE A 276 25.29 -20.47 32.23
CA PHE A 276 26.72 -20.21 32.04
C PHE A 276 27.59 -21.47 32.21
N ALA A 277 27.00 -22.63 32.46
CA ALA A 277 27.75 -23.86 32.66
C ALA A 277 28.24 -24.48 31.34
N GLY A 278 27.35 -24.56 30.34
CA GLY A 278 27.58 -25.28 29.08
C GLY A 278 28.50 -24.57 28.08
N GLY A 279 29.10 -25.34 27.17
CA GLY A 279 29.97 -24.81 26.10
C GLY A 279 31.35 -24.33 26.57
N ASN A 280 32.08 -23.72 25.64
CA ASN A 280 33.44 -23.25 25.92
C ASN A 280 33.42 -22.01 26.84
N VAL A 281 34.46 -21.81 27.65
CA VAL A 281 34.62 -20.69 28.60
C VAL A 281 34.27 -19.37 27.93
N ARG A 282 34.81 -19.10 26.74
CA ARG A 282 34.58 -17.84 26.00
C ARG A 282 33.11 -17.66 25.57
N GLN A 283 32.45 -18.75 25.16
CA GLN A 283 31.04 -18.71 24.76
C GLN A 283 30.13 -18.44 25.95
N ALA A 284 30.38 -19.14 27.06
CA ALA A 284 29.64 -18.95 28.30
C ALA A 284 29.86 -17.54 28.89
N LEU A 285 31.08 -17.01 28.78
CA LEU A 285 31.41 -15.64 29.18
C LEU A 285 30.71 -14.61 28.29
N ALA A 286 30.65 -14.82 26.97
CA ALA A 286 29.89 -13.95 26.07
C ALA A 286 28.38 -13.96 26.39
N ARG A 287 27.81 -15.10 26.80
CA ARG A 287 26.43 -15.17 27.32
C ARG A 287 26.27 -14.36 28.60
N LEU A 288 27.24 -14.45 29.51
CA LEU A 288 27.25 -13.68 30.76
C LEU A 288 27.35 -12.17 30.50
N GLU A 289 28.20 -11.74 29.59
CA GLU A 289 28.32 -10.34 29.17
C GLU A 289 27.01 -9.80 28.60
N LEU A 290 26.33 -10.61 27.78
CA LEU A 290 25.03 -10.25 27.22
C LEU A 290 23.96 -10.17 28.32
N ALA A 291 23.94 -11.13 29.26
CA ALA A 291 22.99 -11.20 30.37
C ALA A 291 23.02 -9.94 31.25
N PHE A 292 24.21 -9.44 31.57
CA PHE A 292 24.41 -8.31 32.48
C PHE A 292 24.63 -6.97 31.77
N GLY A 293 24.53 -6.94 30.44
CA GLY A 293 24.65 -5.71 29.64
C GLY A 293 26.05 -5.09 29.69
N LEU A 294 27.09 -5.93 29.66
CA LEU A 294 28.50 -5.54 29.73
C LEU A 294 29.11 -5.19 28.36
N GLN A 295 28.29 -5.17 27.31
CA GLN A 295 28.72 -4.76 25.97
C GLN A 295 29.07 -3.27 25.93
N TYR A 296 30.15 -2.93 25.23
CA TYR A 296 30.57 -1.54 25.06
C TYR A 296 29.56 -0.75 24.25
N THR A 297 29.24 0.43 24.77
CA THR A 297 28.21 1.31 24.22
C THR A 297 28.79 2.49 23.44
N GLY A 298 30.12 2.63 23.42
CA GLY A 298 30.81 3.77 22.81
C GLY A 298 30.79 5.03 23.69
N ASN A 299 30.27 4.93 24.92
CA ASN A 299 30.28 6.02 25.89
C ASN A 299 31.41 5.77 26.92
N PRO A 300 32.48 6.60 26.93
CA PRO A 300 33.65 6.39 27.78
C PRO A 300 33.33 6.28 29.27
N GLY A 301 32.33 7.03 29.76
CA GLY A 301 31.98 7.05 31.18
C GLY A 301 31.35 5.74 31.64
N THR A 302 30.48 5.13 30.84
CA THR A 302 29.84 3.84 31.19
C THR A 302 30.72 2.65 30.86
N ASP A 303 31.51 2.76 29.79
CA ASP A 303 32.36 1.67 29.32
C ASP A 303 33.58 1.43 30.25
N PHE A 304 34.02 2.46 30.98
CA PHE A 304 35.05 2.34 32.02
C PHE A 304 34.60 1.47 33.21
N TYR A 305 33.36 1.59 33.67
CA TYR A 305 32.83 0.72 34.73
C TYR A 305 32.62 -0.71 34.21
N LYS A 306 32.06 -0.85 33.00
CA LYS A 306 31.87 -2.16 32.36
C LYS A 306 33.18 -2.92 32.16
N SER A 307 34.29 -2.24 31.86
CA SER A 307 35.59 -2.90 31.68
C SER A 307 36.15 -3.45 33.00
N GLN A 308 36.03 -2.71 34.10
CA GLN A 308 36.42 -3.18 35.43
C GLN A 308 35.57 -4.38 35.87
N GLU A 309 34.25 -4.25 35.71
CA GLU A 309 33.27 -5.29 35.99
C GLU A 309 33.54 -6.59 35.21
N ARG A 310 33.85 -6.46 33.91
CA ARG A 310 34.25 -7.57 33.05
C ARG A 310 35.54 -8.23 33.53
N ALA A 311 36.57 -7.46 33.87
CA ALA A 311 37.84 -8.02 34.35
C ALA A 311 37.67 -8.79 35.67
N ALA A 312 36.84 -8.29 36.59
CA ALA A 312 36.51 -8.98 37.83
C ALA A 312 35.78 -10.31 37.55
N LEU A 313 34.79 -10.32 36.65
CA LEU A 313 34.10 -11.53 36.22
C LEU A 313 35.05 -12.56 35.58
N GLU A 314 35.89 -12.13 34.65
CA GLU A 314 36.86 -13.00 33.97
C GLU A 314 37.79 -13.72 34.96
N SER A 315 38.20 -13.05 36.04
CA SER A 315 39.06 -13.62 37.08
C SER A 315 38.40 -14.75 37.88
N VAL A 316 37.09 -14.66 38.09
CA VAL A 316 36.30 -15.62 38.90
C VAL A 316 35.70 -16.72 38.02
N PHE A 317 35.40 -16.44 36.77
CA PHE A 317 34.69 -17.34 35.86
C PHE A 317 35.46 -18.65 35.58
N GLY A 318 36.79 -18.64 35.75
CA GLY A 318 37.61 -19.85 35.70
C GLY A 318 37.41 -20.80 36.88
N GLN A 319 36.97 -20.29 38.04
CA GLN A 319 36.75 -21.06 39.26
C GLN A 319 35.32 -21.60 39.35
N THR A 320 34.33 -20.78 39.01
CA THR A 320 32.91 -21.16 39.06
C THR A 320 32.13 -20.53 37.93
N ARG A 321 31.17 -21.28 37.39
CA ARG A 321 30.22 -20.82 36.37
C ARG A 321 28.77 -20.88 36.82
N SER A 322 28.51 -21.25 38.08
CA SER A 322 27.18 -21.19 38.66
C SER A 322 26.88 -19.77 39.13
N ILE A 323 25.62 -19.33 38.99
CA ILE A 323 25.18 -17.98 39.43
C ILE A 323 25.43 -17.80 40.93
N LYS A 324 25.05 -18.80 41.75
CA LYS A 324 25.29 -18.80 43.20
C LYS A 324 26.79 -18.74 43.54
N GLY A 325 27.63 -19.47 42.80
CA GLY A 325 29.07 -19.47 43.00
C GLY A 325 29.73 -18.14 42.62
N LEU A 326 29.32 -17.56 41.48
CA LEU A 326 29.81 -16.25 41.02
C LEU A 326 29.47 -15.16 42.04
N ARG A 327 28.23 -15.16 42.55
CA ARG A 327 27.80 -14.22 43.59
C ARG A 327 28.66 -14.32 44.85
N LYS A 328 28.90 -15.53 45.36
CA LYS A 328 29.69 -15.74 46.58
C LYS A 328 31.13 -15.22 46.46
N GLN A 329 31.73 -15.30 45.28
CA GLN A 329 33.10 -14.87 45.04
C GLN A 329 33.21 -13.36 44.77
N LEU A 330 32.15 -12.73 44.26
CA LEU A 330 32.13 -11.31 43.92
C LEU A 330 31.56 -10.42 45.03
N GLU A 331 30.90 -11.00 46.04
CA GLU A 331 30.21 -10.27 47.12
C GLU A 331 31.13 -9.28 47.87
N SER A 332 32.42 -9.58 48.00
CA SER A 332 33.39 -8.72 48.69
C SER A 332 34.04 -7.64 47.81
N ASN A 333 33.75 -7.59 46.51
CA ASN A 333 34.42 -6.68 45.58
C ASN A 333 33.55 -5.42 45.30
N GLU A 334 33.96 -4.28 45.84
CA GLU A 334 33.29 -2.98 45.70
C GLU A 334 33.14 -2.52 44.23
N SER A 335 34.04 -2.96 43.33
CA SER A 335 33.96 -2.62 41.90
C SER A 335 32.87 -3.36 41.13
N THR A 336 32.15 -4.30 41.78
CA THR A 336 31.16 -5.20 41.14
C THR A 336 29.74 -5.08 41.69
N LEU A 337 29.43 -3.97 42.36
CA LEU A 337 28.13 -3.75 43.03
C LEU A 337 26.92 -3.98 42.11
N ARG A 338 26.96 -3.50 40.86
CA ARG A 338 25.86 -3.69 39.91
C ARG A 338 25.73 -5.15 39.49
N ILE A 339 26.83 -5.83 39.16
CA ILE A 339 26.81 -7.27 38.83
C ILE A 339 26.29 -8.10 40.01
N ASN A 340 26.71 -7.80 41.24
CA ASN A 340 26.22 -8.49 42.43
C ASN A 340 24.71 -8.32 42.62
N ALA A 341 24.17 -7.13 42.34
CA ALA A 341 22.73 -6.89 42.35
C ALA A 341 21.99 -7.72 41.29
N GLU A 342 22.53 -7.82 40.07
CA GLU A 342 21.95 -8.64 39.01
C GLU A 342 22.08 -10.15 39.31
N LEU A 343 23.24 -10.62 39.77
CA LEU A 343 23.43 -12.01 40.21
C LEU A 343 22.48 -12.39 41.35
N LYS A 344 22.18 -11.44 42.26
CA LYS A 344 21.17 -11.66 43.30
C LYS A 344 19.79 -11.87 42.69
N ARG A 345 19.35 -11.01 41.77
CA ARG A 345 18.07 -11.15 41.06
C ARG A 345 17.98 -12.46 40.29
N TRP A 346 19.01 -12.80 39.51
CA TRP A 346 19.07 -14.07 38.77
C TRP A 346 19.10 -15.29 39.70
N SER A 347 19.66 -15.17 40.91
CA SER A 347 19.68 -16.27 41.90
C SER A 347 18.32 -16.54 42.54
N GLU A 348 17.35 -15.64 42.40
CA GLU A 348 15.98 -15.83 42.89
C GLU A 348 15.19 -16.78 42.00
N VAL A 349 15.56 -16.88 40.71
CA VAL A 349 14.99 -17.86 39.76
C VAL A 349 15.67 -19.22 39.96
N LYS A 350 14.98 -20.14 40.63
CA LYS A 350 15.49 -21.47 41.00
C LYS A 350 15.80 -22.34 39.79
N THR A 351 15.00 -22.28 38.73
CA THR A 351 15.20 -23.11 37.52
C THR A 351 16.51 -22.78 36.80
N LEU A 352 17.02 -21.56 36.92
CA LEU A 352 18.30 -21.13 36.35
C LEU A 352 19.51 -21.48 37.25
N CYS A 353 19.24 -21.95 38.47
CA CYS A 353 20.24 -22.21 39.51
C CYS A 353 20.13 -23.65 40.04
N PRO A 354 20.42 -24.69 39.22
CA PRO A 354 20.38 -26.08 39.68
C PRO A 354 21.29 -26.30 40.89
N ASP A 355 20.79 -27.04 41.88
CA ASP A 355 21.60 -27.54 42.99
C ASP A 355 22.25 -28.89 42.63
N SER A 356 23.35 -29.25 43.29
CA SER A 356 24.15 -30.46 42.97
C SER A 356 23.39 -31.79 43.06
N GLN A 357 22.20 -31.82 43.69
CA GLN A 357 21.36 -33.01 43.83
C GLN A 357 20.27 -33.12 42.75
N GLN A 358 20.05 -32.09 41.95
CA GLN A 358 19.01 -32.06 40.93
C GLN A 358 19.55 -32.51 39.57
N SER A 359 18.73 -33.26 38.81
CA SER A 359 19.08 -33.64 37.44
C SER A 359 19.03 -32.40 36.54
N GLN A 360 20.20 -31.83 36.24
CA GLN A 360 20.34 -30.69 35.36
C GLN A 360 20.12 -31.07 33.88
N PHE A 361 19.33 -30.27 33.18
CA PHE A 361 19.25 -30.31 31.71
C PHE A 361 20.50 -29.68 31.11
N THR A 362 21.15 -30.43 30.21
CA THR A 362 22.28 -29.93 29.42
C THR A 362 21.95 -30.03 27.93
N ILE A 363 22.21 -28.94 27.22
CA ILE A 363 21.91 -28.86 25.78
C ILE A 363 22.78 -29.85 24.99
N GLU A 364 24.03 -30.05 25.40
CA GLU A 364 24.93 -31.03 24.77
C GLU A 364 24.34 -32.44 24.78
N LYS A 365 23.83 -32.90 25.93
CA LYS A 365 23.19 -34.21 26.05
C LYS A 365 21.93 -34.31 25.18
N ALA A 366 21.08 -33.29 25.19
CA ALA A 366 19.85 -33.28 24.38
C ALA A 366 20.16 -33.38 22.88
N LEU A 367 21.22 -32.68 22.42
CA LEU A 367 21.68 -32.72 21.03
C LEU A 367 22.33 -34.05 20.65
N GLU A 368 23.17 -34.64 21.52
CA GLU A 368 23.80 -35.95 21.28
C GLU A 368 22.75 -37.08 21.24
N GLU A 369 21.72 -36.99 22.06
CA GLU A 369 20.61 -37.96 22.07
C GLU A 369 19.59 -37.73 20.95
N ASN A 370 19.75 -36.69 20.13
CA ASN A 370 18.75 -36.21 19.16
C ASN A 370 17.36 -36.09 19.80
N ALA A 371 17.28 -35.53 21.01
CA ALA A 371 16.04 -35.41 21.74
C ALA A 371 15.19 -34.23 21.22
N VAL A 372 13.89 -34.31 21.45
CA VAL A 372 12.95 -33.21 21.21
C VAL A 372 12.89 -32.37 22.48
N VAL A 373 13.06 -31.05 22.36
CA VAL A 373 13.13 -30.14 23.51
C VAL A 373 12.02 -29.10 23.40
N TYR A 374 11.15 -29.06 24.40
CA TYR A 374 10.22 -27.97 24.63
C TYR A 374 10.79 -27.01 25.67
N VAL A 375 10.83 -25.73 25.35
CA VAL A 375 11.39 -24.67 26.19
C VAL A 375 10.30 -23.66 26.49
N HIS A 376 9.91 -23.59 27.75
CA HIS A 376 8.89 -22.70 28.24
C HIS A 376 9.56 -21.46 28.87
N GLY A 377 9.48 -20.35 28.16
CA GLY A 377 9.88 -19.03 28.63
C GLY A 377 8.74 -18.26 29.30
N SER A 378 8.98 -16.98 29.55
CA SER A 378 7.95 -16.05 30.04
C SER A 378 8.31 -14.64 29.56
N LEU A 379 7.33 -13.94 28.99
CA LEU A 379 7.43 -12.52 28.62
C LEU A 379 7.22 -11.57 29.81
N ASP A 380 6.62 -12.05 30.89
CA ASP A 380 6.31 -11.22 32.07
C ASP A 380 7.56 -10.96 32.93
N ASP A 381 8.52 -11.87 32.90
CA ASP A 381 9.78 -11.75 33.64
C ASP A 381 10.94 -11.41 32.68
N PRO A 382 11.55 -10.21 32.79
CA PRO A 382 12.70 -9.81 31.98
C PRO A 382 13.91 -10.75 32.12
N ILE A 383 14.11 -11.37 33.28
CA ILE A 383 15.21 -12.33 33.51
C ILE A 383 14.94 -13.59 32.70
N VAL A 384 13.70 -14.10 32.71
CA VAL A 384 13.32 -15.29 31.94
C VAL A 384 13.35 -15.00 30.44
N THR A 385 12.90 -13.82 30.00
CA THR A 385 13.04 -13.38 28.60
C THR A 385 14.52 -13.33 28.19
N MET A 386 15.38 -12.76 29.04
CA MET A 386 16.83 -12.72 28.79
C MET A 386 17.43 -14.14 28.78
N ALA A 387 17.06 -15.00 29.74
CA ALA A 387 17.48 -16.39 29.80
C ALA A 387 17.06 -17.18 28.55
N THR A 388 15.87 -16.91 28.00
CA THR A 388 15.40 -17.49 26.74
C THR A 388 16.30 -17.09 25.57
N LYS A 389 16.71 -15.82 25.48
CA LYS A 389 17.70 -15.35 24.48
C LYS A 389 19.05 -16.06 24.64
N LEU A 390 19.52 -16.23 25.89
CA LEU A 390 20.76 -16.95 26.18
C LEU A 390 20.66 -18.44 25.85
N PHE A 391 19.50 -19.06 26.07
CA PHE A 391 19.24 -20.45 25.74
C PHE A 391 19.37 -20.67 24.23
N ILE A 392 18.71 -19.85 23.42
CA ILE A 392 18.82 -19.90 21.95
C ILE A 392 20.30 -19.76 21.54
N MET A 393 21.02 -18.80 22.13
CA MET A 393 22.44 -18.59 21.85
C MET A 393 23.30 -19.81 22.21
N GLU A 394 23.13 -20.41 23.39
CA GLU A 394 23.84 -21.63 23.79
C GLU A 394 23.51 -22.81 22.88
N TYR A 395 22.24 -22.96 22.51
CA TYR A 395 21.78 -24.08 21.70
C TYR A 395 22.38 -24.07 20.31
N VAL A 396 22.37 -22.92 19.65
CA VAL A 396 22.99 -22.74 18.33
C VAL A 396 24.50 -22.96 18.40
N GLN A 397 25.17 -22.38 19.40
CA GLN A 397 26.62 -22.53 19.58
C GLN A 397 27.03 -23.98 19.83
N THR A 398 26.29 -24.69 20.68
CA THR A 398 26.55 -26.10 21.00
C THR A 398 26.25 -26.98 19.80
N ALA A 399 25.14 -26.74 19.08
CA ALA A 399 24.78 -27.47 17.86
C ALA A 399 25.82 -27.31 16.74
N SER A 400 26.41 -26.10 16.63
CA SER A 400 27.50 -25.82 15.69
C SER A 400 28.78 -26.56 16.10
N SER A 401 29.15 -26.52 17.39
CA SER A 401 30.35 -27.21 17.89
C SER A 401 30.27 -28.72 17.72
N LEU A 402 29.14 -29.34 18.10
CA LEU A 402 28.94 -30.78 17.96
C LEU A 402 28.90 -31.24 16.49
N TYR A 403 28.42 -30.38 15.59
CA TYR A 403 28.48 -30.65 14.15
C TYR A 403 29.91 -30.66 13.63
N GLN A 404 30.73 -29.66 14.00
CA GLN A 404 32.15 -29.59 13.63
C GLN A 404 32.95 -30.79 14.19
N GLN A 405 32.60 -31.24 15.40
CA GLN A 405 33.17 -32.43 16.03
C GLN A 405 32.64 -33.75 15.45
N LYS A 406 31.70 -33.71 14.49
CA LYS A 406 31.03 -34.88 13.90
C LYS A 406 30.30 -35.75 14.93
N LYS A 407 29.87 -35.18 16.06
CA LYS A 407 29.04 -35.85 17.08
C LYS A 407 27.55 -35.77 16.75
N ARG A 408 27.12 -34.73 16.02
CA ARG A 408 25.74 -34.57 15.54
C ARG A 408 25.68 -34.74 14.02
N HIS A 409 24.78 -35.61 13.56
CA HIS A 409 24.58 -35.88 12.14
C HIS A 409 23.21 -35.44 11.61
N ASN A 410 22.18 -35.51 12.45
CA ASN A 410 20.80 -35.15 12.14
C ASN A 410 20.63 -33.65 11.95
N HIS A 411 19.69 -33.28 11.08
CA HIS A 411 19.28 -31.89 10.92
C HIS A 411 18.52 -31.41 12.16
N LEU A 412 18.67 -30.15 12.52
CA LEU A 412 17.99 -29.54 13.66
C LEU A 412 17.11 -28.38 13.17
N THR A 413 15.83 -28.41 13.54
CA THR A 413 14.92 -27.30 13.32
C THR A 413 14.55 -26.64 14.65
N MET A 414 14.83 -25.34 14.75
CA MET A 414 14.45 -24.53 15.90
C MET A 414 13.22 -23.69 15.56
N PHE A 415 12.12 -23.99 16.24
CA PHE A 415 10.87 -23.24 16.18
C PHE A 415 10.88 -22.20 17.31
N ILE A 416 10.69 -20.93 16.96
CA ILE A 416 10.61 -19.83 17.93
C ILE A 416 9.26 -19.17 17.74
N ASP A 417 8.38 -19.33 18.73
CA ASP A 417 7.14 -18.56 18.77
C ASP A 417 7.38 -17.15 19.26
N GLU A 418 6.57 -16.23 18.76
CA GLU A 418 6.61 -14.80 19.05
C GLU A 418 8.02 -14.20 19.11
N VAL A 419 8.78 -14.35 18.02
CA VAL A 419 10.19 -13.94 17.97
C VAL A 419 10.40 -12.44 18.23
N SER A 420 9.38 -11.58 18.09
CA SER A 420 9.50 -10.13 18.25
C SER A 420 10.12 -9.72 19.59
N PHE A 421 9.82 -10.44 20.68
CA PHE A 421 10.39 -10.17 22.01
C PHE A 421 11.81 -10.77 22.19
N LEU A 422 12.13 -11.79 21.40
CA LEU A 422 13.40 -12.52 21.43
C LEU A 422 14.39 -12.01 20.38
N ALA A 423 13.94 -11.12 19.48
CA ALA A 423 14.70 -10.60 18.37
C ALA A 423 15.96 -9.87 18.89
N SER A 424 17.12 -10.27 18.36
CA SER A 424 18.41 -9.75 18.77
C SER A 424 19.42 -9.83 17.63
N GLN A 425 20.51 -9.06 17.71
CA GLN A 425 21.61 -9.17 16.74
C GLN A 425 22.20 -10.59 16.73
N THR A 426 22.26 -11.26 17.88
CA THR A 426 22.75 -12.63 18.01
C THR A 426 21.88 -13.61 17.24
N LEU A 427 20.55 -13.47 17.34
CA LEU A 427 19.62 -14.28 16.56
C LEU A 427 19.80 -14.03 15.05
N ALA A 428 19.90 -12.77 14.62
CA ALA A 428 20.11 -12.43 13.21
C ALA A 428 21.39 -13.02 12.62
N LYS A 429 22.51 -12.94 13.37
CA LYS A 429 23.79 -13.55 12.98
C LYS A 429 23.70 -15.08 12.94
N SER A 430 22.94 -15.67 13.86
CA SER A 430 22.70 -17.11 13.90
C SER A 430 21.90 -17.58 12.67
N LEU A 431 20.86 -16.86 12.26
CA LEU A 431 20.08 -17.18 11.05
C LEU A 431 20.94 -17.23 9.78
N ALA A 432 21.89 -16.31 9.64
CA ALA A 432 22.77 -16.24 8.48
C ALA A 432 23.82 -17.37 8.41
N THR A 433 24.17 -17.99 9.54
CA THR A 433 25.29 -18.95 9.63
C THR A 433 24.85 -20.38 9.93
N SER A 434 23.67 -20.55 10.53
CA SER A 434 23.12 -21.83 11.03
C SER A 434 22.94 -22.92 10.01
N ILE A 435 22.53 -22.54 8.80
CA ILE A 435 22.26 -23.48 7.71
C ILE A 435 23.53 -24.27 7.36
N GLY A 436 24.71 -23.63 7.38
CA GLY A 436 26.00 -24.28 7.08
C GLY A 436 26.39 -25.39 8.05
N PHE A 437 25.74 -25.47 9.21
CA PHE A 437 25.89 -26.57 10.16
C PHE A 437 24.59 -27.35 10.38
N LYS A 438 23.72 -27.48 9.37
CA LYS A 438 22.46 -28.27 9.45
C LYS A 438 21.54 -27.82 10.59
N VAL A 439 21.33 -26.51 10.70
CA VAL A 439 20.36 -25.90 11.61
C VAL A 439 19.53 -24.91 10.81
N ASN A 440 18.21 -25.07 10.82
CA ASN A 440 17.29 -24.08 10.26
C ASN A 440 16.34 -23.56 11.33
N PHE A 441 15.80 -22.37 11.09
CA PHE A 441 14.88 -21.70 11.99
C PHE A 441 13.49 -21.56 11.37
N VAL A 442 12.48 -21.67 12.22
CA VAL A 442 11.09 -21.31 11.91
C VAL A 442 10.66 -20.24 12.90
N LEU A 443 10.48 -19.02 12.40
CA LEU A 443 10.19 -17.85 13.24
C LEU A 443 8.72 -17.46 13.10
N ALA A 444 7.97 -17.46 14.20
CA ALA A 444 6.59 -16.98 14.21
C ALA A 444 6.48 -15.59 14.87
N TYR A 445 5.69 -14.69 14.28
CA TYR A 445 5.40 -13.37 14.84
C TYR A 445 4.11 -12.78 14.26
N GLN A 446 3.60 -11.71 14.87
CA GLN A 446 2.29 -11.15 14.52
C GLN A 446 2.33 -10.31 13.25
N SER A 447 3.22 -9.32 13.19
CA SER A 447 3.42 -8.45 12.04
C SER A 447 4.90 -8.16 11.80
N SER A 448 5.26 -7.80 10.56
CA SER A 448 6.62 -7.34 10.24
C SER A 448 7.03 -6.09 11.03
N SER A 449 6.05 -5.27 11.40
CA SER A 449 6.26 -4.04 12.18
C SER A 449 6.64 -4.32 13.63
N ASP A 450 6.26 -5.46 14.20
CA ASP A 450 6.62 -5.83 15.58
C ASP A 450 8.12 -6.05 15.74
N LEU A 451 8.80 -6.50 14.68
CA LEU A 451 10.26 -6.65 14.67
C LEU A 451 11.01 -5.31 14.70
N LEU A 452 10.32 -4.18 14.49
CA LEU A 452 10.91 -2.85 14.61
C LEU A 452 10.95 -2.34 16.05
N ASN A 453 10.16 -2.93 16.95
CA ASN A 453 10.04 -2.53 18.34
C ASN A 453 11.01 -3.36 19.21
N VAL A 454 12.31 -3.14 19.03
CA VAL A 454 13.36 -3.86 19.79
C VAL A 454 13.70 -3.10 21.07
N ASP A 455 13.74 -3.79 22.22
CA ASP A 455 14.07 -3.20 23.53
C ASP A 455 15.49 -2.60 23.57
N ASP A 456 16.42 -3.23 22.86
CA ASP A 456 17.81 -2.83 22.80
C ASP A 456 18.02 -1.68 21.79
N LYS A 457 18.15 -0.47 22.33
CA LYS A 457 18.40 0.76 21.57
C LYS A 457 19.72 0.77 20.81
N THR A 458 20.65 -0.16 21.08
CA THR A 458 21.92 -0.26 20.35
C THR A 458 21.78 -0.99 19.01
N VAL A 459 20.66 -1.68 18.79
CA VAL A 459 20.38 -2.44 17.57
C VAL A 459 19.58 -1.57 16.59
N ASP A 460 20.01 -1.48 15.32
CA ASP A 460 19.16 -0.89 14.28
C ASP A 460 18.02 -1.86 13.94
N PRO A 461 16.75 -1.54 14.25
CA PRO A 461 15.64 -2.45 14.00
C PRO A 461 15.39 -2.69 12.51
N GLY A 462 15.75 -1.72 11.65
CA GLY A 462 15.61 -1.88 10.20
C GLY A 462 16.56 -2.93 9.63
N TYR A 463 17.81 -2.94 10.12
CA TYR A 463 18.78 -3.97 9.76
C TYR A 463 18.35 -5.35 10.27
N LEU A 464 17.80 -5.43 11.48
CA LEU A 464 17.32 -6.68 12.06
C LEU A 464 16.18 -7.29 11.23
N LEU A 465 15.16 -6.49 10.90
CA LEU A 465 14.04 -6.90 10.05
C LEU A 465 14.52 -7.36 8.68
N GLN A 466 15.40 -6.58 8.04
CA GLN A 466 15.94 -6.92 6.72
C GLN A 466 16.74 -8.22 6.78
N SER A 467 17.59 -8.40 7.80
CA SER A 467 18.39 -9.61 7.97
C SER A 467 17.52 -10.85 8.17
N ILE A 468 16.50 -10.76 9.01
CA ILE A 468 15.54 -11.86 9.23
C ILE A 468 14.79 -12.17 7.93
N ASN A 469 14.34 -11.15 7.19
CA ASN A 469 13.58 -11.32 5.95
C ASN A 469 14.38 -11.92 4.80
N VAL A 470 15.62 -11.47 4.59
CA VAL A 470 16.50 -11.96 3.51
C VAL A 470 16.95 -13.39 3.78
N ASN A 471 17.25 -13.74 5.03
CA ASN A 471 17.72 -15.08 5.39
C ASN A 471 16.60 -16.12 5.54
N SER A 472 15.33 -15.71 5.39
CA SER A 472 14.18 -16.61 5.47
C SER A 472 13.43 -16.66 4.14
N GLN A 473 13.74 -17.64 3.29
CA GLN A 473 13.18 -17.68 1.94
C GLN A 473 11.78 -18.29 1.88
N VAL A 474 11.44 -19.15 2.85
CA VAL A 474 10.09 -19.69 2.98
C VAL A 474 9.26 -18.76 3.86
N LYS A 475 8.09 -18.34 3.40
CA LYS A 475 7.20 -17.47 4.18
C LYS A 475 5.76 -17.97 4.11
N MET A 476 5.15 -18.11 5.27
CA MET A 476 3.77 -18.55 5.45
C MET A 476 3.03 -17.38 6.10
N MET A 477 2.28 -16.63 5.29
CA MET A 477 1.67 -15.37 5.73
C MET A 477 0.16 -15.49 5.76
N TYR A 478 -0.40 -15.44 6.97
CA TYR A 478 -1.85 -15.37 7.16
C TYR A 478 -2.35 -13.97 6.78
N GLY A 479 -3.52 -13.93 6.14
CA GLY A 479 -4.20 -12.68 5.79
C GLY A 479 -5.07 -12.13 6.94
N GLY A 480 -6.07 -11.31 6.57
CA GLY A 480 -7.08 -10.80 7.50
C GLY A 480 -6.62 -9.70 8.45
N PHE A 481 -5.49 -9.02 8.17
CA PHE A 481 -5.03 -7.88 8.94
C PHE A 481 -4.41 -6.79 8.04
N ASP A 482 -4.06 -5.67 8.67
CA ASP A 482 -3.50 -4.40 8.18
C ASP A 482 -3.20 -4.29 6.68
N SER A 483 -3.58 -3.13 6.14
CA SER A 483 -3.30 -2.80 4.75
C SER A 483 -1.81 -2.88 4.40
N GLU A 484 -0.87 -2.78 5.35
CA GLU A 484 0.57 -2.85 5.06
C GLU A 484 1.02 -4.29 4.81
N THR A 485 0.72 -5.25 5.70
CA THR A 485 1.05 -6.67 5.46
C THR A 485 0.34 -7.20 4.21
N ALA A 486 -0.92 -6.83 3.98
CA ALA A 486 -1.64 -7.26 2.78
C ALA A 486 -0.99 -6.73 1.48
N LYS A 487 -0.54 -5.47 1.47
CA LYS A 487 0.23 -4.90 0.35
C LYS A 487 1.57 -5.60 0.19
N MET A 488 2.28 -5.86 1.28
CA MET A 488 3.54 -6.58 1.25
C MET A 488 3.38 -7.98 0.63
N ILE A 489 2.36 -8.74 1.03
CA ILE A 489 2.05 -10.06 0.45
C ILE A 489 1.76 -9.93 -1.05
N SER A 490 0.95 -8.94 -1.44
CA SER A 490 0.58 -8.72 -2.84
C SER A 490 1.79 -8.35 -3.69
N GLU A 491 2.64 -7.43 -3.21
CA GLU A 491 3.88 -7.01 -3.89
C GLU A 491 4.89 -8.17 -4.02
N MET A 492 5.06 -8.97 -2.97
CA MET A 492 5.94 -10.15 -3.01
C MET A 492 5.41 -11.26 -3.94
N SER A 493 4.10 -11.31 -4.20
CA SER A 493 3.51 -12.31 -5.11
C SER A 493 3.87 -12.08 -6.57
N GLY A 494 4.36 -10.88 -6.91
CA GLY A 494 4.65 -10.46 -8.27
C GLY A 494 3.39 -10.03 -9.04
N THR A 495 3.56 -9.67 -10.31
CA THR A 495 2.48 -9.23 -11.20
C THR A 495 2.29 -10.17 -12.38
N ILE A 496 1.05 -10.28 -12.84
CA ILE A 496 0.63 -10.99 -14.05
C ILE A 496 -0.12 -10.03 -14.98
N SER A 497 0.00 -10.23 -16.28
CA SER A 497 -0.72 -9.43 -17.27
C SER A 497 -2.12 -9.99 -17.51
N LYS A 498 -3.16 -9.29 -17.03
CA LYS A 498 -4.56 -9.64 -17.27
C LYS A 498 -5.07 -8.93 -18.53
N THR A 499 -5.76 -9.66 -19.40
CA THR A 499 -6.36 -9.06 -20.62
C THR A 499 -7.79 -8.63 -20.31
N LEU A 500 -8.01 -7.33 -20.21
CA LEU A 500 -9.31 -6.74 -19.90
C LEU A 500 -10.00 -6.22 -21.17
N VAL A 501 -11.33 -6.29 -21.13
CA VAL A 501 -12.18 -5.79 -22.21
C VAL A 501 -12.71 -4.46 -21.76
N ARG A 502 -12.12 -3.40 -22.29
CA ARG A 502 -12.31 -2.07 -21.74
C ARG A 502 -13.58 -1.41 -22.28
N THR A 503 -13.89 -1.60 -23.56
CA THR A 503 -15.09 -1.07 -24.19
C THR A 503 -15.51 -1.94 -25.38
N GLU A 504 -16.77 -2.34 -25.40
CA GLU A 504 -17.47 -2.76 -26.61
C GLU A 504 -18.06 -1.50 -27.23
N SER A 505 -17.68 -1.17 -28.47
CA SER A 505 -18.26 -0.01 -29.15
C SER A 505 -19.75 -0.24 -29.37
N THR A 506 -20.57 0.73 -28.96
CA THR A 506 -22.00 0.75 -29.27
C THR A 506 -22.22 1.89 -30.26
N GLU A 507 -22.65 1.55 -31.46
CA GLU A 507 -23.03 2.51 -32.48
C GLU A 507 -24.49 2.91 -32.24
N VAL A 508 -24.71 4.22 -32.04
CA VAL A 508 -26.05 4.79 -31.92
C VAL A 508 -26.48 5.32 -33.28
N ASP A 509 -27.57 4.79 -33.83
CA ASP A 509 -28.14 5.29 -35.09
C ASP A 509 -28.75 6.68 -34.87
N THR A 510 -28.12 7.73 -35.43
CA THR A 510 -28.53 9.12 -35.26
C THR A 510 -29.94 9.44 -35.76
N ALA A 511 -30.50 8.61 -36.66
CA ALA A 511 -31.83 8.82 -37.21
C ALA A 511 -32.95 8.21 -36.36
N THR A 512 -32.65 7.21 -35.51
CA THR A 512 -33.69 6.45 -34.78
C THR A 512 -33.40 6.29 -33.29
N GLY A 513 -32.21 6.68 -32.84
CA GLY A 513 -31.75 6.52 -31.46
C GLY A 513 -31.52 5.07 -31.05
N SER A 514 -31.51 4.12 -31.99
CA SER A 514 -31.29 2.69 -31.69
C SER A 514 -29.83 2.41 -31.44
N GLU A 515 -29.53 1.70 -30.35
CA GLU A 515 -28.20 1.20 -30.03
C GLU A 515 -27.94 -0.13 -30.73
N THR A 516 -26.83 -0.23 -31.45
CA THR A 516 -26.34 -1.47 -32.06
C THR A 516 -24.90 -1.73 -31.66
N TRP A 517 -24.59 -2.96 -31.28
CA TRP A 517 -23.22 -3.34 -30.89
C TRP A 517 -22.32 -3.37 -32.13
N GLY A 518 -21.22 -2.63 -32.09
CA GLY A 518 -20.22 -2.57 -33.16
C GLY A 518 -19.25 -3.77 -33.13
N ASP A 519 -18.58 -4.02 -34.26
CA ASP A 519 -17.66 -5.16 -34.43
C ASP A 519 -16.26 -4.94 -33.82
N SER A 520 -15.97 -3.74 -33.30
CA SER A 520 -14.66 -3.42 -32.73
C SER A 520 -14.62 -3.60 -31.22
N ARG A 521 -13.76 -4.53 -30.76
CA ARG A 521 -13.43 -4.76 -29.35
C ARG A 521 -12.04 -4.20 -29.06
N SER A 522 -11.92 -3.34 -28.06
CA SER A 522 -10.61 -2.94 -27.55
C SER A 522 -10.19 -3.89 -26.42
N LEU A 523 -9.11 -4.65 -26.63
CA LEU A 523 -8.45 -5.43 -25.60
C LEU A 523 -7.34 -4.58 -25.01
N THR A 524 -7.35 -4.38 -23.70
CA THR A 524 -6.27 -3.70 -22.97
C THR A 524 -5.63 -4.69 -22.03
N GLN A 525 -4.31 -4.87 -22.14
CA GLN A 525 -3.56 -5.61 -21.14
C GLN A 525 -3.29 -4.69 -19.96
N GLN A 526 -3.59 -5.16 -18.75
CA GLN A 526 -3.31 -4.46 -17.50
C GLN A 526 -2.53 -5.39 -16.58
N GLU A 527 -1.46 -4.87 -15.98
CA GLU A 527 -0.73 -5.58 -14.94
C GLU A 527 -1.54 -5.60 -13.64
N SER A 528 -1.69 -6.79 -13.06
CA SER A 528 -2.37 -7.02 -11.80
C SER A 528 -1.50 -7.95 -10.94
N PRO A 529 -1.42 -7.76 -9.61
CA PRO A 529 -0.73 -8.70 -8.73
C PRO A 529 -1.23 -10.14 -8.91
N LEU A 530 -0.34 -11.13 -8.76
CA LEU A 530 -0.70 -12.55 -8.80
C LEU A 530 -1.74 -12.87 -7.72
N ILE A 531 -1.47 -12.42 -6.49
CA ILE A 531 -2.40 -12.43 -5.37
C ILE A 531 -2.74 -10.98 -5.06
N HIS A 532 -3.97 -10.58 -5.29
CA HIS A 532 -4.39 -9.21 -5.09
C HIS A 532 -4.53 -8.87 -3.60
N THR A 533 -4.29 -7.62 -3.23
CA THR A 533 -4.45 -7.13 -1.84
C THR A 533 -5.83 -7.47 -1.27
N ASN A 534 -6.89 -7.40 -2.10
CA ASN A 534 -8.24 -7.77 -1.68
C ASN A 534 -8.34 -9.25 -1.30
N ASP A 535 -7.70 -10.14 -2.06
CA ASP A 535 -7.70 -11.59 -1.79
C ASP A 535 -7.12 -11.85 -0.39
N VAL A 536 -5.98 -11.21 -0.08
CA VAL A 536 -5.29 -11.33 1.22
C VAL A 536 -6.14 -10.79 2.38
N LEU A 537 -6.82 -9.65 2.18
CA LEU A 537 -7.71 -9.07 3.19
C LEU A 537 -8.93 -9.95 3.49
N THR A 538 -9.38 -10.75 2.52
CA THR A 538 -10.52 -11.66 2.67
C THR A 538 -10.15 -13.06 3.17
N LEU A 539 -8.86 -13.40 3.30
CA LEU A 539 -8.46 -14.73 3.75
C LEU A 539 -8.99 -15.03 5.16
N PRO A 540 -9.75 -16.12 5.35
CA PRO A 540 -10.23 -16.49 6.67
C PRO A 540 -9.10 -17.09 7.52
N LYS A 541 -9.41 -17.32 8.80
CA LYS A 541 -8.52 -18.05 9.71
C LYS A 541 -8.16 -19.42 9.11
N ARG A 542 -6.92 -19.88 9.37
CA ARG A 542 -6.35 -21.15 8.87
C ARG A 542 -6.08 -21.17 7.37
N VAL A 543 -6.08 -20.02 6.72
CA VAL A 543 -5.70 -19.85 5.32
C VAL A 543 -4.56 -18.85 5.23
N PHE A 544 -3.52 -19.22 4.51
CA PHE A 544 -2.29 -18.43 4.41
C PHE A 544 -1.74 -18.46 2.99
N VAL A 545 -0.94 -17.44 2.66
CA VAL A 545 -0.14 -17.39 1.44
C VAL A 545 1.22 -18.00 1.70
N LEU A 546 1.59 -18.97 0.90
CA LEU A 546 2.87 -19.67 0.91
C LEU A 546 3.79 -19.11 -0.18
N PHE A 547 4.94 -18.59 0.26
CA PHE A 547 6.09 -18.23 -0.57
C PHE A 547 7.19 -19.26 -0.37
N ARG A 548 7.79 -19.71 -1.46
CA ARG A 548 8.94 -20.63 -1.44
C ARG A 548 9.89 -20.33 -2.61
N PRO A 549 11.16 -20.72 -2.52
CA PRO A 549 12.12 -20.55 -3.61
C PRO A 549 11.64 -21.22 -4.91
N HIS A 550 11.90 -20.60 -6.05
CA HIS A 550 11.66 -21.17 -7.39
C HIS A 550 10.20 -21.58 -7.69
N SER A 551 9.21 -21.01 -7.00
CA SER A 551 7.79 -21.27 -7.26
C SER A 551 6.96 -20.01 -7.05
N MET A 552 5.79 -19.97 -7.69
CA MET A 552 4.84 -18.88 -7.52
C MET A 552 4.21 -18.91 -6.12
N ALA A 553 3.78 -17.73 -5.65
CA ALA A 553 3.02 -17.62 -4.40
C ALA A 553 1.69 -18.37 -4.53
N THR A 554 1.28 -19.05 -3.46
CA THR A 554 0.12 -19.95 -3.49
C THR A 554 -0.68 -19.85 -2.21
N ILE A 555 -2.02 -19.92 -2.28
CA ILE A 555 -2.90 -19.89 -1.10
C ILE A 555 -3.11 -21.32 -0.60
N ARG A 556 -2.92 -21.56 0.70
CA ARG A 556 -2.99 -22.88 1.32
C ARG A 556 -3.83 -22.90 2.59
N TYR A 557 -4.43 -24.06 2.85
CA TYR A 557 -5.28 -24.33 4.00
C TYR A 557 -4.53 -25.17 5.02
N SER A 558 -4.47 -24.71 6.26
CA SER A 558 -3.94 -25.47 7.41
C SER A 558 -5.06 -26.15 8.20
N SER A 559 -4.72 -27.23 8.90
CA SER A 559 -5.64 -27.93 9.80
C SER A 559 -4.92 -28.46 11.03
N PHE A 560 -5.70 -28.73 12.08
CA PHE A 560 -5.18 -29.13 13.38
C PHE A 560 -4.66 -30.57 13.36
N VAL A 561 -3.59 -30.81 14.13
CA VAL A 561 -3.16 -32.16 14.49
C VAL A 561 -3.93 -32.54 15.76
N PRO A 562 -4.77 -33.60 15.74
CA PRO A 562 -5.51 -34.01 16.92
C PRO A 562 -4.57 -34.60 17.99
N VAL A 563 -4.80 -34.20 19.24
CA VAL A 563 -4.25 -34.86 20.42
C VAL A 563 -5.25 -35.94 20.83
N LYS A 564 -4.76 -37.16 21.04
CA LYS A 564 -5.60 -38.33 21.39
C LYS A 564 -5.81 -38.46 22.89
N ASP A 565 -4.82 -38.05 23.67
CA ASP A 565 -4.77 -38.16 25.13
C ASP A 565 -4.17 -36.88 25.70
N ASP A 566 -5.04 -36.06 26.30
CA ASP A 566 -4.66 -34.78 26.90
C ASP A 566 -3.97 -34.97 28.28
N GLU A 567 -4.11 -36.12 28.94
CA GLU A 567 -3.55 -36.39 30.28
C GLU A 567 -2.12 -36.96 30.23
N ALA A 568 -1.70 -37.48 29.06
CA ALA A 568 -0.39 -38.11 28.89
C ALA A 568 0.80 -37.20 29.25
N LEU A 569 0.77 -35.94 28.82
CA LEU A 569 1.84 -34.98 29.11
C LEU A 569 1.86 -34.53 30.58
N PRO A 570 0.73 -34.09 31.18
CA PRO A 570 0.67 -33.80 32.61
C PRO A 570 1.18 -34.96 33.48
N SER A 571 0.80 -36.20 33.16
CA SER A 571 1.27 -37.40 33.86
C SER A 571 2.78 -37.58 33.73
N TYR A 572 3.33 -37.43 32.52
CA TYR A 572 4.77 -37.45 32.28
C TYR A 572 5.54 -36.41 33.12
N ILE A 573 5.01 -35.19 33.20
CA ILE A 573 5.60 -34.11 34.00
C ILE A 573 5.54 -34.45 35.49
N ALA A 574 4.39 -34.91 35.98
CA ALA A 574 4.21 -35.29 37.38
C ALA A 574 5.18 -36.40 37.81
N ASP A 575 5.30 -37.46 36.99
CA ASP A 575 6.19 -38.60 37.24
C ASP A 575 7.66 -38.21 37.27
N ARG A 576 8.10 -37.38 36.31
CA ARG A 576 9.50 -36.99 36.15
C ARG A 576 9.96 -35.98 37.19
N PHE A 577 9.08 -35.10 37.64
CA PHE A 577 9.46 -33.92 38.41
C PHE A 577 8.89 -33.88 39.83
N LYS A 578 8.08 -34.87 40.26
CA LYS A 578 7.43 -34.92 41.59
C LYS A 578 6.92 -33.54 42.00
N VAL A 579 6.19 -32.88 41.10
CA VAL A 579 5.69 -31.52 41.32
C VAL A 579 4.49 -31.62 42.26
N MET A 580 4.52 -30.91 43.39
CA MET A 580 3.31 -30.71 44.21
C MET A 580 2.28 -29.95 43.35
N PRO A 581 0.99 -30.32 43.37
CA PRO A 581 -0.01 -29.65 42.56
C PRO A 581 -0.09 -28.17 42.96
N CYS A 582 0.08 -27.27 41.99
CA CYS A 582 -0.39 -25.89 42.10
C CYS A 582 -1.89 -25.90 41.78
N ASP A 583 -2.68 -25.29 42.66
CA ASP A 583 -4.12 -25.12 42.47
C ASP A 583 -4.41 -24.42 41.14
N VAL A 584 -5.11 -25.12 40.25
CA VAL A 584 -5.65 -24.58 39.01
C VAL A 584 -6.81 -23.66 39.40
N VAL A 585 -6.64 -22.35 39.22
CA VAL A 585 -7.77 -21.43 39.19
C VAL A 585 -8.44 -21.60 37.83
N GLU A 586 -9.57 -22.29 37.79
CA GLU A 586 -10.43 -22.37 36.60
C GLU A 586 -10.91 -20.95 36.21
N PRO A 587 -10.82 -20.55 34.93
CA PRO A 587 -11.43 -19.32 34.47
C PRO A 587 -12.95 -19.50 34.41
N ALA A 588 -13.68 -18.60 35.07
CA ALA A 588 -15.14 -18.59 35.10
C ALA A 588 -15.74 -18.54 33.69
N GLU A 589 -16.67 -19.47 33.41
CA GLU A 589 -17.51 -19.47 32.22
C GLU A 589 -18.42 -18.23 32.19
N GLU A 590 -18.22 -17.34 31.22
CA GLU A 590 -19.20 -16.29 30.90
C GLU A 590 -20.36 -16.90 30.11
N SER A 591 -21.45 -17.19 30.81
CA SER A 591 -22.75 -17.48 30.20
C SER A 591 -23.38 -16.20 29.63
N LEU A 592 -23.61 -16.17 28.31
CA LEU A 592 -24.46 -15.19 27.64
C LEU A 592 -25.95 -15.44 27.98
N PRO A 593 -26.75 -14.40 28.28
CA PRO A 593 -28.21 -14.49 28.15
C PRO A 593 -28.74 -13.65 26.98
N ASP A 594 -29.63 -14.28 26.24
CA ASP A 594 -30.47 -13.74 25.17
C ASP A 594 -31.73 -13.00 25.69
N GLU A 595 -32.28 -12.15 24.81
CA GLU A 595 -33.69 -11.67 24.69
C GLU A 595 -34.23 -10.39 25.39
N LEU A 596 -34.42 -9.36 24.53
CA LEU A 596 -35.67 -8.64 24.15
C LEU A 596 -36.52 -7.75 25.11
N VAL A 597 -36.58 -6.45 24.73
CA VAL A 597 -37.78 -5.60 24.42
C VAL A 597 -38.35 -4.57 25.43
N SER A 598 -38.57 -3.36 24.86
CA SER A 598 -39.55 -2.26 25.07
C SER A 598 -39.46 -1.24 26.22
N ASP A 599 -39.28 0.02 25.79
CA ASP A 599 -40.03 1.26 26.06
C ASP A 599 -40.44 1.67 27.48
N THR A 600 -40.02 2.87 27.93
CA THR A 600 -40.91 4.05 28.19
C THR A 600 -40.13 5.25 28.78
N GLU A 601 -40.78 6.41 28.64
CA GLU A 601 -40.33 7.80 28.71
C GLU A 601 -40.07 8.40 30.12
N ASP A 602 -39.22 9.44 30.09
CA ASP A 602 -39.26 10.73 30.79
C ASP A 602 -38.98 10.94 32.30
N ALA A 603 -38.17 11.99 32.49
CA ALA A 603 -38.12 13.03 33.53
C ALA A 603 -37.04 12.96 34.65
N HIS A 604 -36.03 13.83 34.47
CA HIS A 604 -35.32 14.70 35.43
C HIS A 604 -34.93 14.16 36.82
N THR A 605 -33.66 14.17 37.26
CA THR A 605 -32.91 15.38 37.66
C THR A 605 -31.41 15.07 37.88
N GLU A 606 -30.62 16.14 37.90
CA GLU A 606 -29.17 16.27 37.99
C GLU A 606 -28.38 15.27 38.88
N HIS A 607 -27.38 14.61 38.28
CA HIS A 607 -26.14 14.27 38.95
C HIS A 607 -24.97 14.33 37.96
N THR A 608 -23.99 15.16 38.30
CA THR A 608 -22.68 15.34 37.65
C THR A 608 -21.92 14.02 37.53
N PRO A 609 -21.50 13.57 36.33
CA PRO A 609 -20.53 12.50 36.19
C PRO A 609 -19.16 13.06 35.79
N VAL A 610 -18.16 12.66 36.57
CA VAL A 610 -16.74 12.66 36.25
C VAL A 610 -16.51 12.01 34.89
N GLN A 611 -15.91 12.73 33.94
CA GLN A 611 -15.45 12.15 32.67
C GLN A 611 -14.05 11.55 32.83
N PRO A 612 -13.85 10.29 32.40
CA PRO A 612 -12.52 9.70 32.22
C PRO A 612 -11.82 10.32 31.01
N LYS A 613 -10.52 10.61 31.16
CA LYS A 613 -9.66 11.21 30.14
C LYS A 613 -9.61 10.34 28.88
N LYS A 614 -10.03 10.90 27.74
CA LYS A 614 -9.70 10.41 26.40
C LYS A 614 -8.19 10.52 26.17
N SER A 615 -7.52 9.38 26.04
CA SER A 615 -6.15 9.27 25.56
C SER A 615 -6.10 9.56 24.06
N GLN A 616 -5.52 10.69 23.68
CA GLN A 616 -5.21 10.99 22.29
C GLN A 616 -3.91 10.28 21.88
N ASN A 617 -4.05 9.41 20.88
CA ASN A 617 -3.09 9.00 19.86
C ASN A 617 -1.69 9.63 19.94
N SER A 618 -0.73 8.86 20.41
CA SER A 618 0.69 9.10 20.17
C SER A 618 1.05 8.68 18.73
N LYS A 619 1.26 9.67 17.86
CA LYS A 619 1.91 9.47 16.57
C LYS A 619 3.35 9.00 16.79
N GLY A 620 3.71 7.90 16.14
CA GLY A 620 5.00 7.23 16.21
C GLY A 620 6.19 8.12 15.82
N TRP A 621 7.30 7.85 16.49
CA TRP A 621 8.59 8.51 16.31
C TRP A 621 9.30 7.92 15.09
N GLN A 622 9.59 8.76 14.09
CA GLN A 622 10.49 8.40 12.99
C GLN A 622 11.96 8.57 13.42
N LYS A 623 12.83 7.62 13.01
CA LYS A 623 14.30 7.60 13.17
C LYS A 623 14.93 9.01 13.16
N GLU A 624 15.48 9.45 14.30
CA GLU A 624 16.30 10.67 14.40
C GLU A 624 17.60 10.49 13.59
N LYS A 625 17.70 11.15 12.43
CA LYS A 625 19.00 11.48 11.82
C LYS A 625 19.70 12.47 12.75
N ASN A 626 20.69 12.03 13.51
CA ASN A 626 21.49 12.88 14.41
C ASN A 626 22.42 13.88 13.67
N THR A 627 22.32 13.95 12.35
CA THR A 627 23.06 14.87 11.48
C THR A 627 22.08 15.63 10.60
N PHE A 628 22.19 16.95 10.61
CA PHE A 628 21.37 17.86 9.82
C PHE A 628 22.27 18.67 8.89
N GLU A 629 22.13 18.45 7.59
CA GLU A 629 22.86 19.18 6.55
C GLU A 629 21.91 20.09 5.79
N GLY A 630 22.33 21.33 5.54
CA GLY A 630 21.56 22.25 4.73
C GLY A 630 22.06 23.68 4.78
N VAL A 631 21.44 24.53 3.96
CA VAL A 631 21.68 25.97 3.95
C VAL A 631 20.93 26.62 5.11
N VAL A 632 21.60 27.45 5.90
CA VAL A 632 20.98 28.15 7.02
C VAL A 632 20.00 29.21 6.50
N LEU A 633 18.71 29.03 6.75
CA LEU A 633 17.66 30.00 6.38
C LEU A 633 17.43 31.05 7.47
N ASN A 634 17.52 30.65 8.74
CA ASN A 634 17.33 31.52 9.90
C ASN A 634 17.82 30.80 11.17
N HIS A 635 18.28 31.54 12.18
CA HIS A 635 18.54 31.01 13.52
C HIS A 635 18.39 32.11 14.58
N GLY A 636 17.98 31.75 15.79
CA GLY A 636 17.73 32.74 16.85
C GLY A 636 17.10 32.15 18.11
N GLN A 637 16.82 32.99 19.11
CA GLN A 637 16.07 32.58 20.31
C GLN A 637 14.57 32.77 20.11
N ALA A 638 13.79 31.75 20.42
CA ALA A 638 12.33 31.82 20.43
C ALA A 638 11.76 30.84 21.49
N PRO A 639 10.52 31.03 21.96
CA PRO A 639 9.81 29.99 22.71
C PRO A 639 9.81 28.68 21.94
N TYR A 640 10.07 27.54 22.59
CA TYR A 640 10.21 26.25 21.91
C TYR A 640 8.98 25.94 21.02
N GLN A 641 9.22 25.55 19.77
CA GLN A 641 8.21 25.37 18.72
C GLN A 641 7.39 26.64 18.36
N HIS A 642 7.87 27.82 18.74
CA HIS A 642 7.17 29.11 18.62
C HIS A 642 5.82 29.16 19.35
N LYS A 643 5.66 28.36 20.42
CA LYS A 643 4.48 28.41 21.29
C LYS A 643 4.75 29.34 22.48
N PRO A 644 3.93 30.39 22.72
CA PRO A 644 4.19 31.41 23.74
C PRO A 644 4.33 30.89 25.18
N GLN A 645 3.75 29.73 25.47
CA GLN A 645 3.72 29.10 26.80
C GLN A 645 4.99 28.29 27.12
N ASN A 646 5.92 28.14 26.17
CA ASN A 646 7.12 27.32 26.33
C ASN A 646 8.35 28.16 26.71
N SER A 647 9.31 27.53 27.36
CA SER A 647 10.61 28.15 27.67
C SER A 647 11.38 28.54 26.40
N THR A 648 12.17 29.61 26.51
CA THR A 648 12.98 30.13 25.41
C THR A 648 14.13 29.18 25.08
N SER A 649 14.26 28.81 23.80
CA SER A 649 15.32 27.94 23.29
C SER A 649 15.87 28.49 21.97
N TYR A 650 17.09 28.09 21.62
CA TYR A 650 17.72 28.53 20.37
C TYR A 650 17.32 27.58 19.22
N PHE A 651 16.89 28.12 18.09
CA PHE A 651 16.51 27.35 16.91
C PHE A 651 17.44 27.65 15.73
N VAL A 652 17.58 26.67 14.84
CA VAL A 652 18.25 26.78 13.53
C VAL A 652 17.35 26.17 12.48
N LYS A 653 17.03 26.93 11.44
CA LYS A 653 16.21 26.51 10.30
C LYS A 653 17.12 26.24 9.11
N LEU A 654 17.13 25.00 8.64
CA LEU A 654 17.98 24.52 7.54
C LEU A 654 17.15 24.14 6.32
N GLU A 655 17.69 24.41 5.14
CA GLU A 655 17.17 23.94 3.86
C GLU A 655 18.06 22.83 3.30
N GLY A 656 17.54 21.60 3.29
CA GLY A 656 18.12 20.43 2.59
C GLY A 656 17.10 19.88 1.59
N GLN A 657 16.86 18.56 1.57
CA GLN A 657 15.74 17.95 0.81
C GLN A 657 14.35 18.43 1.27
N SER A 658 14.26 18.96 2.49
CA SER A 658 13.06 19.56 3.10
C SER A 658 13.50 20.63 4.10
N ILE A 659 12.70 21.67 4.33
CA ILE A 659 12.97 22.66 5.38
C ILE A 659 12.78 22.01 6.76
N LYS A 660 13.81 22.05 7.61
CA LYS A 660 13.79 21.50 8.97
C LYS A 660 14.19 22.56 10.00
N THR A 661 13.50 22.59 11.13
CA THR A 661 13.86 23.46 12.27
C THR A 661 14.39 22.61 13.41
N VAL A 662 15.64 22.85 13.80
CA VAL A 662 16.36 22.16 14.87
C VAL A 662 16.40 23.08 16.10
N TRP A 663 16.19 22.53 17.29
CA TRP A 663 16.14 23.28 18.55
C TRP A 663 17.16 22.73 19.55
N GLY A 664 17.81 23.62 20.30
CA GLY A 664 18.80 23.22 21.30
C GLY A 664 19.43 24.43 21.99
N THR A 665 19.67 24.32 23.29
CA THR A 665 20.22 25.42 24.09
C THR A 665 21.69 25.71 23.78
N ASP A 666 22.48 24.70 23.40
CA ASP A 666 23.90 24.87 23.00
C ASP A 666 24.07 25.34 21.54
N LEU A 667 23.02 25.32 20.71
CA LEU A 667 23.07 25.85 19.33
C LEU A 667 23.43 27.33 19.29
N ARG A 668 23.10 28.09 20.34
CA ARG A 668 23.45 29.51 20.47
C ARG A 668 24.96 29.73 20.42
N ARG A 669 25.76 28.86 21.05
CA ARG A 669 27.22 28.97 21.09
C ARG A 669 27.83 28.70 19.73
N ILE A 670 27.30 27.70 19.04
CA ILE A 670 27.90 27.13 17.85
C ILE A 670 27.52 27.92 16.59
N MET A 671 26.39 28.60 16.60
CA MET A 671 25.90 29.43 15.49
C MET A 671 26.35 30.90 15.58
N GLN A 672 27.24 31.26 16.52
CA GLN A 672 27.74 32.63 16.68
C GLN A 672 28.48 33.14 15.42
N ASP A 673 29.24 32.25 14.77
CA ASP A 673 30.11 32.61 13.64
C ASP A 673 29.55 32.15 12.28
N VAL A 674 28.30 31.67 12.23
CA VAL A 674 27.67 31.14 11.01
C VAL A 674 26.71 32.19 10.43
N GLN A 675 26.87 32.52 9.15
CA GLN A 675 25.98 33.46 8.46
C GLN A 675 24.77 32.75 7.85
N ILE A 676 23.63 33.43 7.82
CA ILE A 676 22.44 33.00 7.07
C ILE A 676 22.84 32.88 5.59
N GLY A 677 22.59 31.72 4.98
CA GLY A 677 23.02 31.37 3.63
C GLY A 677 24.26 30.47 3.55
N SER A 678 24.97 30.21 4.66
CA SER A 678 26.05 29.22 4.68
C SER A 678 25.51 27.78 4.65
N THR A 679 26.20 26.88 3.94
CA THR A 679 25.90 25.43 3.98
C THR A 679 26.63 24.81 5.16
N ILE A 680 25.88 24.25 6.10
CA ILE A 680 26.43 23.69 7.33
C ILE A 680 25.97 22.25 7.55
N ARG A 681 26.78 21.49 8.29
CA ARG A 681 26.44 20.20 8.88
C ARG A 681 26.38 20.37 10.40
N LEU A 682 25.20 20.18 10.98
CA LEU A 682 24.96 20.16 12.43
C LEU A 682 24.91 18.71 12.93
N VAL A 683 25.70 18.40 13.96
CA VAL A 683 25.74 17.07 14.60
C VAL A 683 25.31 17.21 16.06
N LYS A 684 24.36 16.38 16.49
CA LYS A 684 23.84 16.33 17.87
C LYS A 684 24.67 15.32 18.69
N HIS A 685 25.42 15.79 19.69
CA HIS A 685 26.13 14.95 20.66
C HIS A 685 25.23 14.74 21.90
N GLY A 686 25.31 13.58 22.55
CA GLY A 686 24.40 13.14 23.62
C GLY A 686 24.22 14.11 24.80
N GLN A 687 23.21 13.86 25.64
CA GLN A 687 22.79 14.74 26.74
C GLN A 687 23.58 14.52 28.04
N GLN A 688 23.88 15.61 28.75
CA GLN A 688 24.37 15.57 30.15
C GLN A 688 23.42 16.35 31.08
N PRO A 689 23.07 15.83 32.28
CA PRO A 689 22.25 16.54 33.25
C PRO A 689 23.08 17.55 34.06
N VAL A 690 22.55 18.77 34.24
CA VAL A 690 23.11 19.77 35.16
C VAL A 690 21.98 20.34 36.03
N VAL A 691 22.21 20.43 37.33
CA VAL A 691 21.26 20.99 38.32
C VAL A 691 21.56 22.46 38.51
N VAL A 692 20.55 23.32 38.33
CA VAL A 692 20.67 24.77 38.58
C VAL A 692 19.62 25.17 39.61
N SER A 693 20.04 25.96 40.61
CA SER A 693 19.17 26.55 41.62
C SER A 693 19.02 28.05 41.33
N GLU A 694 17.81 28.51 41.04
CA GLU A 694 17.47 29.95 41.00
C GLU A 694 17.00 30.41 42.39
N ARG A 695 17.46 31.60 42.81
CA ARG A 695 16.90 32.36 43.94
C ARG A 695 16.28 33.63 43.34
N ASP A 696 14.99 33.82 43.54
CA ASP A 696 14.31 35.08 43.25
C ASP A 696 14.55 36.08 44.40
N GLU A 697 14.89 37.32 44.07
CA GLU A 697 14.91 38.44 45.00
C GLU A 697 13.49 39.00 45.14
N LEU A 698 12.83 38.71 46.28
CA LEU A 698 12.01 39.62 47.12
C LEU A 698 11.08 38.82 48.07
N GLU A 699 11.31 39.05 49.37
CA GLU A 699 10.51 38.80 50.59
C GLU A 699 9.35 37.79 50.56
N ASP A 700 9.58 36.58 51.11
CA ASP A 700 8.98 36.15 52.38
C ASP A 700 9.57 34.81 52.85
N GLU A 701 9.80 34.71 54.16
CA GLU A 701 10.53 33.64 54.84
C GLU A 701 9.67 32.36 54.94
N ALA A 702 10.04 31.33 54.16
CA ALA A 702 9.81 29.88 54.34
C ALA A 702 9.41 29.14 53.04
N THR A 703 10.36 28.92 52.13
CA THR A 703 10.24 27.82 51.13
C THR A 703 11.63 27.35 50.69
N ALA A 704 11.86 26.04 50.70
CA ALA A 704 13.12 25.42 50.24
C ALA A 704 13.35 25.63 48.73
N PRO A 705 14.61 25.79 48.27
CA PRO A 705 14.91 26.06 46.86
C PRO A 705 14.45 24.92 45.93
N ARG A 706 13.73 25.26 44.86
CA ARG A 706 13.36 24.33 43.78
C ARG A 706 14.61 23.98 42.96
N THR A 707 15.09 22.74 43.07
CA THR A 707 16.11 22.19 42.17
C THR A 707 15.43 21.66 40.91
N THR A 708 15.74 22.25 39.75
CA THR A 708 15.25 21.74 38.45
C THR A 708 16.40 21.12 37.68
N THR A 709 16.30 19.85 37.33
CA THR A 709 17.28 19.14 36.48
C THR A 709 17.04 19.51 35.02
N ILE A 710 17.98 20.22 34.40
CA ILE A 710 17.89 20.64 32.99
C ILE A 710 18.85 19.77 32.16
N HIS A 711 18.34 19.10 31.12
CA HIS A 711 19.16 18.33 30.19
C HIS A 711 19.80 19.25 29.14
N ARG A 712 21.13 19.42 29.17
CA ARG A 712 21.85 20.14 28.10
C ARG A 712 22.25 19.14 27.01
N THR A 713 21.89 19.46 25.76
CA THR A 713 22.30 18.71 24.57
C THR A 713 23.48 19.42 23.93
N ALA A 714 24.61 18.75 23.75
CA ALA A 714 25.79 19.33 23.12
C ALA A 714 25.69 19.24 21.58
N TRP A 715 26.14 20.27 20.88
CA TRP A 715 26.08 20.30 19.41
C TRP A 715 27.48 20.57 18.81
N SER A 716 27.68 20.28 17.53
CA SER A 716 28.84 20.78 16.76
C SER A 716 28.43 21.18 15.34
N VAL A 717 29.07 22.21 14.78
CA VAL A 717 28.85 22.67 13.40
C VAL A 717 30.11 22.53 12.57
N GLU A 718 29.95 22.07 11.33
CA GLU A 718 30.99 22.05 10.30
C GLU A 718 30.49 22.89 9.11
N VAL A 719 31.25 23.91 8.70
CA VAL A 719 30.92 24.77 7.55
C VAL A 719 31.57 24.17 6.30
N LEU A 720 30.77 23.75 5.32
CA LEU A 720 31.26 23.12 4.10
C LEU A 720 31.64 24.23 3.09
N ALA A 721 32.94 24.48 2.90
CA ALA A 721 33.45 25.45 1.93
C ALA A 721 33.37 24.90 0.48
N LEU A 722 32.96 25.76 -0.46
CA LEU A 722 32.88 25.47 -1.90
C LEU A 722 34.28 25.33 -2.53
N ALA A 723 34.60 24.15 -3.07
CA ALA A 723 35.75 23.93 -3.94
C ALA A 723 35.38 24.22 -5.43
N PRO A 724 36.32 24.70 -6.28
CA PRO A 724 36.06 25.06 -7.67
C PRO A 724 35.88 23.84 -8.59
N ALA A 725 35.15 24.07 -9.69
CA ALA A 725 34.68 23.10 -10.66
C ALA A 725 35.78 22.35 -11.43
N GLU A 726 35.59 21.05 -11.62
CA GLU A 726 36.16 20.28 -12.75
C GLU A 726 35.09 19.43 -13.46
N LYS A 727 35.38 19.20 -14.74
CA LYS A 727 34.51 18.78 -15.84
C LYS A 727 34.18 17.28 -15.83
N GLY A 728 33.02 16.95 -16.41
CA GLY A 728 32.92 15.75 -17.26
C GLY A 728 31.70 14.85 -17.02
N SER A 729 30.75 14.96 -17.94
CA SER A 729 30.00 13.90 -18.65
C SER A 729 28.47 14.08 -18.62
N GLU A 730 27.94 14.25 -19.83
CA GLU A 730 26.52 14.41 -20.17
C GLU A 730 25.74 13.13 -19.97
N GLN A 731 24.46 13.26 -19.57
CA GLN A 731 23.34 12.66 -20.29
C GLN A 731 21.97 13.28 -19.89
N ILE A 732 21.37 13.95 -20.88
CA ILE A 732 19.94 14.05 -21.26
C ILE A 732 18.90 14.49 -20.19
N LYS A 733 18.37 15.72 -20.37
CA LYS A 733 17.12 16.22 -19.75
C LYS A 733 16.07 16.55 -20.83
N PRO A 734 14.79 16.18 -20.68
CA PRO A 734 13.71 16.80 -21.45
C PRO A 734 13.26 18.13 -20.80
N LYS A 735 13.00 19.12 -21.65
CA LYS A 735 12.56 20.49 -21.33
C LYS A 735 11.16 20.52 -20.70
N VAL A 736 10.99 21.38 -19.68
CA VAL A 736 9.67 21.91 -19.26
C VAL A 736 9.73 23.44 -19.35
N ASN A 737 8.81 24.04 -20.11
CA ASN A 737 8.66 25.48 -20.27
C ASN A 737 7.89 26.07 -19.08
N THR A 738 8.44 27.09 -18.40
CA THR A 738 7.68 27.96 -17.48
C THR A 738 8.06 29.42 -17.73
N SER A 739 7.05 30.27 -18.00
CA SER A 739 7.17 31.72 -18.20
C SER A 739 7.68 32.45 -16.94
N PRO A 740 8.37 33.59 -17.05
CA PRO A 740 8.97 34.28 -15.90
C PRO A 740 7.92 35.00 -15.04
N ALA A 741 8.04 34.88 -13.72
CA ALA A 741 7.16 35.50 -12.72
C ALA A 741 7.24 37.05 -12.73
N LYS A 742 6.09 37.73 -12.72
CA LYS A 742 6.00 39.20 -12.68
C LYS A 742 6.39 39.75 -11.30
N LYS A 743 7.17 40.85 -11.31
CA LYS A 743 7.67 41.58 -10.14
C LYS A 743 7.24 43.04 -10.19
N TRP A 744 6.95 43.61 -9.02
CA TRP A 744 6.60 45.02 -8.85
C TRP A 744 7.46 45.64 -7.76
N LEU A 745 8.18 46.70 -8.11
CA LEU A 745 9.06 47.43 -7.21
C LEU A 745 8.50 48.83 -7.00
N GLY A 746 8.28 49.22 -5.75
CA GLY A 746 7.69 50.52 -5.44
C GLY A 746 7.58 50.82 -3.96
N GLU A 747 7.19 52.05 -3.65
CA GLU A 747 6.93 52.49 -2.28
C GLU A 747 5.52 52.03 -1.85
N LEU A 748 5.42 51.45 -0.66
CA LEU A 748 4.14 51.00 -0.10
C LEU A 748 3.32 52.21 0.35
N LEU A 749 2.17 52.47 -0.28
CA LEU A 749 1.33 53.63 0.03
C LEU A 749 0.25 53.33 1.07
N SER A 750 -0.39 52.16 0.99
CA SER A 750 -1.38 51.71 1.96
C SER A 750 -1.71 50.23 1.74
N HIS A 751 -2.18 49.56 2.77
CA HIS A 751 -2.67 48.18 2.70
C HIS A 751 -3.69 47.92 3.81
N GLY A 752 -4.58 46.95 3.63
CA GLY A 752 -5.65 46.65 4.58
C GLY A 752 -6.66 45.63 4.06
N GLU A 753 -7.63 45.26 4.90
CA GLU A 753 -8.77 44.43 4.49
C GLU A 753 -9.89 45.31 3.96
N ASP A 754 -10.40 44.99 2.77
CA ASP A 754 -11.57 45.64 2.19
C ASP A 754 -12.30 44.67 1.24
N HIS A 755 -13.50 45.02 0.78
CA HIS A 755 -14.20 44.22 -0.22
C HIS A 755 -13.42 44.23 -1.53
N TYR A 756 -13.30 43.08 -2.19
CA TYR A 756 -12.43 42.92 -3.36
C TYR A 756 -12.73 43.98 -4.44
N ASN A 757 -11.70 44.73 -4.83
CA ASN A 757 -11.77 45.85 -5.76
C ASN A 757 -12.64 47.03 -5.28
N PHE A 758 -12.81 47.18 -3.96
CA PHE A 758 -13.58 48.23 -3.28
C PHE A 758 -15.09 48.25 -3.61
N ASP A 759 -15.64 47.07 -3.94
CA ASP A 759 -17.05 46.88 -4.29
C ASP A 759 -17.76 46.14 -3.15
N GLN A 760 -18.70 46.82 -2.47
CA GLN A 760 -19.39 46.30 -1.26
C GLN A 760 -20.17 44.99 -1.52
N SER A 761 -20.44 44.63 -2.77
CA SER A 761 -21.10 43.38 -3.14
C SER A 761 -20.17 42.15 -3.17
N LYS A 762 -18.85 42.35 -3.08
CA LYS A 762 -17.84 41.28 -3.21
C LYS A 762 -17.26 40.85 -1.86
N ASN A 763 -16.62 39.68 -1.82
CA ASN A 763 -16.03 39.16 -0.58
C ASN A 763 -14.84 40.01 -0.09
N LEU A 764 -14.64 40.05 1.23
CA LEU A 764 -13.48 40.69 1.87
C LEU A 764 -12.17 40.03 1.43
N SER A 765 -11.18 40.86 1.11
CA SER A 765 -9.82 40.44 0.73
C SER A 765 -8.81 41.49 1.17
N TYR A 766 -7.56 41.09 1.38
CA TYR A 766 -6.49 42.02 1.69
C TYR A 766 -5.96 42.69 0.42
N TYR A 767 -5.83 44.03 0.42
CA TYR A 767 -5.25 44.81 -0.67
C TYR A 767 -3.94 45.48 -0.27
N VAL A 768 -3.10 45.75 -1.27
CA VAL A 768 -1.84 46.46 -1.14
C VAL A 768 -1.73 47.45 -2.28
N LYS A 769 -1.53 48.74 -1.97
CA LYS A 769 -1.33 49.81 -2.94
C LYS A 769 0.13 50.23 -2.92
N ILE A 770 0.80 50.10 -4.06
CA ILE A 770 2.21 50.48 -4.24
C ILE A 770 2.35 51.59 -5.28
N LYS A 771 3.28 52.52 -5.04
CA LYS A 771 3.74 53.50 -6.02
C LYS A 771 4.98 52.97 -6.71
N LEU A 772 4.84 52.57 -7.96
CA LEU A 772 5.92 52.02 -8.76
C LEU A 772 6.98 53.10 -9.03
N VAL A 773 8.20 52.66 -9.36
CA VAL A 773 9.34 53.55 -9.66
C VAL A 773 9.06 54.50 -10.86
N ASP A 774 8.11 54.14 -11.74
CA ASP A 774 7.65 54.97 -12.85
C ASP A 774 6.65 56.08 -12.44
N GLY A 775 6.32 56.18 -11.15
CA GLY A 775 5.40 57.16 -10.58
C GLY A 775 3.93 56.75 -10.58
N THR A 776 3.58 55.61 -11.19
CA THR A 776 2.19 55.11 -11.23
C THR A 776 1.82 54.34 -9.97
N SER A 777 0.58 54.46 -9.49
CA SER A 777 0.09 53.70 -8.34
C SER A 777 -0.67 52.46 -8.80
N LYS A 778 -0.39 51.30 -8.19
CA LYS A 778 -1.04 50.03 -8.53
C LYS A 778 -1.57 49.33 -7.27
N THR A 779 -2.81 48.83 -7.34
CA THR A 779 -3.44 48.06 -6.26
C THR A 779 -3.40 46.56 -6.60
N LEU A 780 -2.90 45.75 -5.68
CA LEU A 780 -2.79 44.30 -5.79
C LEU A 780 -3.60 43.65 -4.65
N TRP A 781 -4.18 42.47 -4.92
CA TRP A 781 -5.08 41.78 -3.99
C TRP A 781 -4.64 40.33 -3.76
N GLY A 782 -4.75 39.85 -2.53
CA GLY A 782 -4.38 38.47 -2.20
C GLY A 782 -4.53 38.13 -0.72
N VAL A 783 -4.95 36.90 -0.45
CA VAL A 783 -5.26 36.41 0.91
C VAL A 783 -3.99 36.19 1.76
N ASP A 784 -2.85 35.88 1.15
CA ASP A 784 -1.58 35.65 1.86
C ASP A 784 -0.70 36.92 1.97
N LEU A 785 -1.13 38.07 1.40
CA LEU A 785 -0.42 39.36 1.51
C LEU A 785 -0.22 39.87 2.95
N PRO A 786 -1.19 39.78 3.89
CA PRO A 786 -0.99 40.28 5.25
C PRO A 786 0.13 39.53 5.97
N ALA A 787 0.25 38.22 5.75
CA ALA A 787 1.33 37.41 6.30
C ALA A 787 2.70 37.77 5.68
N ALA A 788 2.72 38.18 4.40
CA ALA A 788 3.94 38.58 3.71
C ALA A 788 4.41 40.01 4.04
N LEU A 789 3.52 40.86 4.57
CA LEU A 789 3.80 42.27 4.92
C LEU A 789 4.01 42.50 6.43
N VAL A 790 4.07 41.44 7.24
CA VAL A 790 4.28 41.56 8.70
C VAL A 790 5.61 42.26 8.99
N GLY A 791 5.55 43.44 9.62
CA GLY A 791 6.72 44.23 10.03
C GLY A 791 7.19 45.27 9.01
N ILE A 792 6.45 45.50 7.92
CA ILE A 792 6.76 46.51 6.90
C ILE A 792 5.84 47.73 7.09
N GLU A 793 6.43 48.91 7.28
CA GLU A 793 5.67 50.16 7.48
C GLU A 793 5.29 50.83 6.14
N VAL A 794 4.18 51.56 6.14
CA VAL A 794 3.75 52.40 5.00
C VAL A 794 4.81 53.49 4.75
N GLY A 795 5.21 53.69 3.49
CA GLY A 795 6.30 54.57 3.07
C GLY A 795 7.64 53.85 2.83
N THR A 796 7.71 52.53 3.07
CA THR A 796 8.92 51.74 2.78
C THR A 796 8.97 51.25 1.34
N LEU A 797 10.18 51.14 0.79
CA LEU A 797 10.40 50.66 -0.58
C LEU A 797 10.43 49.13 -0.59
N ILE A 798 9.51 48.52 -1.34
CA ILE A 798 9.29 47.08 -1.34
C ILE A 798 9.28 46.47 -2.75
N GLU A 799 9.83 45.27 -2.88
CA GLU A 799 9.69 44.40 -4.04
C GLU A 799 8.63 43.33 -3.76
N LEU A 800 7.53 43.37 -4.50
CA LEU A 800 6.44 42.39 -4.48
C LEU A 800 6.56 41.45 -5.68
N GLN A 801 6.63 40.15 -5.42
CA GLN A 801 6.66 39.11 -6.46
C GLN A 801 5.53 38.10 -6.23
N PHE A 802 4.73 37.88 -7.27
CA PHE A 802 3.76 36.78 -7.28
C PHE A 802 4.47 35.48 -7.65
N LEU A 803 4.34 34.45 -6.82
CA LEU A 803 5.03 33.18 -7.03
C LEU A 803 4.16 32.15 -7.76
N ARG A 804 2.98 31.84 -7.21
CA ARG A 804 2.00 30.88 -7.77
C ARG A 804 0.71 30.87 -6.96
N ASN A 805 -0.31 30.19 -7.49
CA ASN A 805 -1.51 29.85 -6.73
C ASN A 805 -1.33 28.52 -5.98
N ARG A 806 -1.72 28.49 -4.70
CA ARG A 806 -1.78 27.30 -3.87
C ARG A 806 -3.23 26.83 -3.75
N PRO A 807 -3.58 25.60 -4.19
CA PRO A 807 -4.92 25.07 -3.95
C PRO A 807 -5.12 24.77 -2.46
N VAL A 808 -6.28 25.15 -1.93
CA VAL A 808 -6.69 24.85 -0.54
C VAL A 808 -7.88 23.91 -0.59
N LYS A 809 -7.88 22.86 0.24
CA LYS A 809 -9.03 21.96 0.37
C LYS A 809 -10.12 22.64 1.22
N PRO A 810 -11.40 22.58 0.81
CA PRO A 810 -12.48 23.13 1.61
C PRO A 810 -12.61 22.38 2.94
N THR A 811 -12.92 23.12 4.00
CA THR A 811 -13.03 22.63 5.38
C THR A 811 -14.37 21.96 5.69
N ASP A 812 -15.32 21.96 4.74
CA ASP A 812 -16.66 21.36 4.89
C ASP A 812 -17.01 20.51 3.66
N PRO A 813 -17.32 19.21 3.79
CA PRO A 813 -17.53 18.30 2.67
C PRO A 813 -18.84 18.51 1.87
N ASN A 814 -19.76 19.39 2.29
CA ASN A 814 -21.08 19.56 1.63
C ASN A 814 -21.30 20.88 0.88
N ALA A 815 -20.28 21.73 0.68
CA ALA A 815 -20.43 22.95 -0.13
C ALA A 815 -20.03 22.72 -1.60
N SER A 816 -20.99 22.90 -2.52
CA SER A 816 -20.77 22.83 -3.97
C SER A 816 -20.07 24.08 -4.53
N ASP A 817 -19.06 23.85 -5.37
CA ASP A 817 -18.39 24.76 -6.33
C ASP A 817 -17.56 25.96 -5.83
N SER A 818 -16.25 25.71 -5.67
CA SER A 818 -15.16 26.24 -6.52
C SER A 818 -13.83 26.05 -5.79
N LEU A 819 -12.81 25.51 -6.46
CA LEU A 819 -11.44 25.39 -5.94
C LEU A 819 -10.91 26.79 -5.56
N LYS A 820 -11.05 27.20 -4.30
CA LYS A 820 -10.43 28.42 -3.79
C LYS A 820 -8.91 28.22 -3.78
N SER A 821 -8.22 28.88 -4.70
CA SER A 821 -6.77 28.94 -4.74
C SER A 821 -6.27 30.22 -4.09
N HIS A 822 -5.36 30.11 -3.13
CA HIS A 822 -4.72 31.28 -2.51
C HIS A 822 -3.51 31.73 -3.32
N ASN A 823 -3.33 33.03 -3.46
CA ASN A 823 -2.18 33.62 -4.17
C ASN A 823 -0.98 33.69 -3.22
N VAL A 824 0.15 33.08 -3.59
CA VAL A 824 1.38 33.13 -2.79
C VAL A 824 2.27 34.29 -3.24
N TRP A 825 2.59 35.18 -2.31
CA TRP A 825 3.37 36.39 -2.54
C TRP A 825 4.68 36.39 -1.75
N LEU A 826 5.74 36.93 -2.37
CA LEU A 826 7.01 37.23 -1.72
C LEU A 826 7.18 38.74 -1.67
N VAL A 827 7.43 39.29 -0.48
CA VAL A 827 7.72 40.72 -0.29
C VAL A 827 9.12 40.86 0.29
N ARG A 828 9.93 41.75 -0.30
CA ARG A 828 11.26 42.11 0.22
C ARG A 828 11.33 43.61 0.43
N GLN A 829 11.71 44.03 1.63
CA GLN A 829 12.05 45.43 1.91
C GLN A 829 13.45 45.72 1.36
N ILE A 830 13.61 46.86 0.68
CA ILE A 830 14.89 47.31 0.16
C ILE A 830 15.36 48.48 1.01
N GLU A 831 16.46 48.30 1.74
CA GLU A 831 17.07 49.37 2.52
C GLU A 831 17.66 50.44 1.59
N SER A 832 17.27 51.70 1.78
CA SER A 832 17.86 52.83 1.08
C SER A 832 19.28 53.10 1.61
N THR A 833 20.29 52.51 0.99
CA THR A 833 21.69 52.79 1.33
C THR A 833 22.11 54.20 0.89
N THR A 834 21.91 55.18 1.76
CA THR A 834 22.67 56.44 1.75
C THR A 834 23.15 56.73 3.16
N ALA A 835 24.45 57.04 3.27
CA ALA A 835 25.21 57.38 4.49
C ALA A 835 25.69 56.20 5.35
N THR A 836 26.90 55.69 5.04
CA THR A 836 27.97 55.32 6.01
C THR A 836 29.20 54.64 5.38
N ASN A 837 29.43 54.73 4.06
CA ASN A 837 30.60 54.08 3.42
C ASN A 837 31.76 55.03 2.99
N LYS A 838 31.83 56.26 3.52
CA LYS A 838 32.98 57.18 3.30
C LYS A 838 34.07 57.13 4.38
N SER A 839 33.88 56.38 5.48
CA SER A 839 34.81 56.38 6.64
C SER A 839 35.75 55.16 6.72
N ARG A 840 35.45 54.04 6.03
CA ARG A 840 36.28 52.81 6.10
C ARG A 840 37.27 52.62 4.95
N ARG A 841 37.15 53.36 3.84
CA ARG A 841 38.09 53.30 2.69
C ARG A 841 39.39 54.10 2.88
N SER A 842 39.53 54.91 3.94
CA SER A 842 40.74 55.70 4.23
C SER A 842 41.68 55.08 5.27
N LYS A 843 41.27 54.05 6.02
CA LYS A 843 42.10 53.40 7.05
C LYS A 843 42.81 52.10 6.62
N GLN A 844 42.52 51.57 5.44
CA GLN A 844 43.13 50.32 4.94
C GLN A 844 44.23 50.54 3.87
N LYS A 845 44.38 51.77 3.35
CA LYS A 845 45.51 52.15 2.47
C LYS A 845 46.80 52.53 3.21
N ASN A 846 46.76 52.71 4.54
CA ASN A 846 47.92 53.08 5.37
C ASN A 846 48.51 51.95 6.23
N LYS A 847 47.94 50.74 6.21
CA LYS A 847 48.47 49.57 6.96
C LYS A 847 49.25 48.55 6.12
N SER A 848 49.23 48.67 4.79
CA SER A 848 49.98 47.79 3.88
C SER A 848 51.35 48.35 3.46
N LYS A 849 51.79 49.49 4.01
CA LYS A 849 53.11 50.10 3.72
C LYS A 849 54.10 50.03 4.89
N GLN A 850 53.76 49.33 5.98
CA GLN A 850 54.57 49.30 7.21
C GLN A 850 54.83 47.89 7.77
N ARG A 851 54.68 46.84 6.96
CA ARG A 851 55.07 45.45 7.31
C ARG A 851 55.97 44.78 6.25
N SER A 852 56.69 45.57 5.45
CA SER A 852 57.82 45.09 4.62
C SER A 852 59.18 45.63 5.10
N MET A 853 59.29 46.02 6.37
CA MET A 853 60.55 46.24 7.08
C MET A 853 60.39 45.76 8.53
N MET A 854 60.39 44.44 8.69
CA MET A 854 60.97 43.68 9.80
C MET A 854 60.94 42.19 9.48
#